data_AF-A0A8D0GAV6-F1
#
_entry.id   AF-A0A8D0GAV6-F1
#
_cell.length_a   1.000
_cell.length_b   1.000
_cell.length_c   1.000
_cell.angle_alpha   90.00
_cell.angle_beta   90.00
_cell.angle_gamma   90.00
#
_symmetry.space_group_name_H-M   'P 1'
#
loop_
_entity.id
_entity.type
_entity.pdbx_description
1 polymer ?
#
loop_
_entity_poly.entity_id
_entity_poly.type
_entity_poly.pdbx_seq_one_letter_code
_entity_poly.pdbx_strand_id
1 'polypeptide(L)'
;MPYVYKDSKPQAPPLPQTALATHSSGLSCEELKRQCQQRGTLFEDCDFPANDSSLFFSEKPPIPFAWKRPRDIVKDPQFIVGGATRTDICQGDLGDCWLLAAIASLTLNEKTLARVVPQDQNFGPGYAGIFHFQFWQHNEWLDIVVDDRLPTFKDRLVFLHSADHNEFWSALLEKAYAKLNKSYEALKGGSTIEAMEDFTGGVGEMYEVKKAPENFHEILEKALKRGSMVGCSIDTSSAAESEARTPLGLIKGHAYSITGIEEVSYRGRKVELIRIRNPWGQVEWNGPWSDNSPEWQSISPSEQKRLCQTALDDGEFWMKFGDFIAHFDKVEICNLTPDALDDKVPQKWEVTVHQGSWVRGSTAGGCRNFLETFWTNPQIKLQLKEKDDGQDECTFIAALMQKDRRKLKKLGADMLTIGYTIYESPTKDEHLTKDFFRYHASKARSKTYINLREVSDRFKLPPGDYIIVPTTFEPHQEADFCLRIFSEKKASGFFPIILSILLQLPTPTPSQEETEEEKQFRELFKQIAGEVRSSGNGKLEFNEFKIFWDKLKKWIGIFLHFDSDQSGTMSSYELRTALKAAGFQLNNYLLQLIVLRYSDEHYQIEFDDFLNCLIRLENACREYPFLNLEINPIIILSSH
;
A
#
# COMPACT_ATOMS: atom_id res chain seq x y z
N MET A 1 47.47 -22.77 26.39
CA MET A 1 47.89 -21.47 25.82
C MET A 1 47.34 -21.36 24.41
N PRO A 2 46.87 -20.18 23.99
CA PRO A 2 45.44 -19.90 24.01
C PRO A 2 44.77 -19.92 22.63
N TYR A 3 43.44 -20.12 22.71
CA TYR A 3 42.45 -19.76 21.70
C TYR A 3 42.65 -18.32 21.24
N VAL A 4 42.78 -18.12 19.93
CA VAL A 4 42.80 -16.79 19.31
C VAL A 4 41.36 -16.30 19.21
N TYR A 5 41.03 -15.37 20.10
CA TYR A 5 39.87 -14.51 20.06
C TYR A 5 39.87 -13.72 18.74
N LYS A 6 38.87 -13.93 17.88
CA LYS A 6 38.54 -12.99 16.79
C LYS A 6 37.34 -12.17 17.25
N ASP A 7 37.55 -10.87 17.36
CA ASP A 7 36.55 -9.88 17.74
C ASP A 7 35.22 -10.08 17.00
N SER A 8 34.20 -10.51 17.75
CA SER A 8 32.81 -10.42 17.33
C SER A 8 32.35 -8.97 17.51
N LYS A 9 32.63 -8.11 16.53
CA LYS A 9 31.86 -6.87 16.36
C LYS A 9 30.38 -7.25 16.23
N PRO A 10 29.44 -6.54 16.88
CA PRO A 10 28.01 -6.79 16.69
C PRO A 10 27.66 -6.62 15.21
N GLN A 11 27.31 -7.72 14.54
CA GLN A 11 26.70 -7.65 13.22
C GLN A 11 25.34 -6.98 13.37
N ALA A 12 25.18 -5.85 12.69
CA ALA A 12 23.89 -5.18 12.56
C ALA A 12 22.88 -6.14 11.91
N PRO A 13 21.59 -6.07 12.29
CA PRO A 13 20.54 -6.89 11.69
C PRO A 13 20.48 -6.68 10.17
N PRO A 14 20.10 -7.70 9.38
CA PRO A 14 20.10 -7.61 7.93
C PRO A 14 18.99 -6.65 7.46
N LEU A 15 19.39 -5.48 6.95
CA LEU A 15 18.51 -4.61 6.17
C LEU A 15 18.25 -5.27 4.79
N PRO A 16 17.06 -5.11 4.17
CA PRO A 16 16.85 -5.53 2.78
C PRO A 16 17.87 -4.82 1.86
N GLN A 17 18.75 -5.62 1.23
CA GLN A 17 20.09 -5.16 0.82
C GLN A 17 20.18 -4.40 -0.52
N THR A 18 19.13 -4.27 -1.34
CA THR A 18 19.18 -3.49 -2.59
C THR A 18 17.81 -2.93 -2.97
N ALA A 19 17.73 -1.64 -3.27
CA ALA A 19 16.54 -1.04 -3.88
C ALA A 19 16.45 -1.46 -5.37
N LEU A 20 15.24 -1.72 -5.86
CA LEU A 20 14.99 -2.13 -7.24
C LEU A 20 15.13 -0.92 -8.18
N ALA A 21 15.99 -1.03 -9.20
CA ALA A 21 16.09 0.00 -10.23
C ALA A 21 14.77 0.11 -11.01
N THR A 22 14.26 1.32 -11.17
CA THR A 22 12.96 1.58 -11.82
C THR A 22 13.03 2.21 -13.20
N HIS A 23 14.23 2.61 -13.65
CA HIS A 23 14.40 3.25 -14.96
C HIS A 23 14.04 2.27 -16.09
N SER A 24 13.36 2.75 -17.13
CA SER A 24 12.83 1.92 -18.22
C SER A 24 13.90 1.12 -18.98
N SER A 25 15.15 1.59 -18.96
CA SER A 25 16.29 0.85 -19.54
C SER A 25 16.75 -0.36 -18.71
N GLY A 26 16.22 -0.55 -17.50
CA GLY A 26 16.66 -1.58 -16.56
C GLY A 26 18.06 -1.39 -15.97
N LEU A 27 18.65 -0.20 -16.10
CA LEU A 27 19.99 0.13 -15.62
C LEU A 27 19.92 0.87 -14.27
N SER A 28 20.95 0.73 -13.44
CA SER A 28 21.06 1.49 -12.19
C SER A 28 21.47 2.95 -12.43
N CYS A 29 21.34 3.78 -11.40
CA CYS A 29 21.85 5.16 -11.40
C CYS A 29 23.35 5.22 -11.75
N GLU A 30 24.16 4.31 -11.20
CA GLU A 30 25.61 4.26 -11.42
C GLU A 30 25.95 3.94 -12.88
N GLU A 31 25.25 2.97 -13.49
CA GLU A 31 25.42 2.63 -14.90
C GLU A 31 25.06 3.80 -15.82
N LEU A 32 23.92 4.45 -15.56
CA LEU A 32 23.44 5.60 -16.35
C LEU A 32 24.39 6.80 -16.22
N LYS A 33 24.86 7.08 -15.00
CA LYS A 33 25.86 8.13 -14.72
C LYS A 33 27.15 7.87 -15.49
N ARG A 34 27.66 6.63 -15.46
CA ARG A 34 28.86 6.23 -16.20
C ARG A 34 28.69 6.39 -17.72
N GLN A 35 27.52 6.02 -18.27
CA GLN A 35 27.25 6.20 -19.69
C GLN A 35 27.25 7.68 -20.09
N CYS A 36 26.65 8.56 -19.27
CA CYS A 36 26.63 10.00 -19.51
C CYS A 36 28.05 10.60 -19.46
N GLN A 37 28.85 10.20 -18.46
CA GLN A 37 30.25 10.62 -18.33
C GLN A 37 31.10 10.18 -19.53
N GLN A 38 30.93 8.93 -20.01
CA GLN A 38 31.65 8.42 -21.19
C GLN A 38 31.29 9.18 -22.47
N ARG A 39 30.03 9.62 -22.60
CA ARG A 39 29.56 10.38 -23.76
C ARG A 39 29.83 11.88 -23.66
N GLY A 40 30.19 12.38 -22.48
CA GLY A 40 30.35 13.82 -22.24
C GLY A 40 29.03 14.59 -22.29
N THR A 41 27.90 13.92 -22.02
CA THR A 41 26.55 14.50 -22.07
C THR A 41 25.92 14.50 -20.67
N LEU A 42 24.99 15.42 -20.41
CA LEU A 42 24.18 15.37 -19.20
C LEU A 42 23.00 14.41 -19.37
N PHE A 43 22.61 13.76 -18.29
CA PHE A 43 21.48 12.84 -18.28
C PHE A 43 20.18 13.60 -18.58
N GLU A 44 19.36 13.01 -19.45
CA GLU A 44 18.02 13.45 -19.75
C GLU A 44 17.09 12.28 -19.52
N ASP A 45 16.18 12.43 -18.55
CA ASP A 45 15.27 11.38 -18.14
C ASP A 45 14.16 11.20 -19.19
N CYS A 46 14.14 10.03 -19.85
CA CYS A 46 13.10 9.69 -20.81
C CYS A 46 11.78 9.26 -20.15
N ASP A 47 11.83 8.81 -18.90
CA ASP A 47 10.65 8.33 -18.17
C ASP A 47 9.89 9.49 -17.50
N PHE A 48 10.56 10.64 -17.35
CA PHE A 48 10.00 11.85 -16.78
C PHE A 48 10.53 13.10 -17.52
N PRO A 49 10.04 13.35 -18.75
CA PRO A 49 10.58 14.37 -19.63
C PRO A 49 10.33 15.79 -19.10
N ALA A 50 11.27 16.70 -19.38
CA ALA A 50 11.18 18.11 -19.01
C ALA A 50 10.17 18.90 -19.87
N ASN A 51 8.89 18.52 -19.80
CA ASN A 51 7.78 19.15 -20.51
C ASN A 51 6.50 19.15 -19.65
N ASP A 52 5.40 19.66 -20.19
CA ASP A 52 4.14 19.82 -19.46
C ASP A 52 3.53 18.49 -18.98
N SER A 53 3.80 17.36 -19.62
CA SER A 53 3.23 16.06 -19.20
C SER A 53 3.76 15.56 -17.85
N SER A 54 4.95 16.02 -17.44
CA SER A 54 5.51 15.77 -16.11
C SER A 54 4.96 16.73 -15.05
N LEU A 55 4.40 17.88 -15.46
CA LEU A 55 3.83 18.86 -14.55
C LEU A 55 2.35 18.60 -14.30
N PHE A 56 1.58 18.43 -15.38
CA PHE A 56 0.14 18.45 -15.38
C PHE A 56 -0.42 17.27 -16.18
N PHE A 57 -1.52 16.69 -15.70
CA PHE A 57 -2.40 15.82 -16.47
C PHE A 57 -3.76 16.45 -16.75
N SER A 58 -4.10 17.58 -16.11
CA SER A 58 -5.32 18.35 -16.35
C SER A 58 -5.06 19.60 -17.21
N GLU A 59 -5.58 20.77 -16.81
CA GLU A 59 -5.40 22.04 -17.51
C GLU A 59 -4.09 22.73 -17.14
N LYS A 60 -3.38 23.21 -18.17
CA LYS A 60 -2.15 23.97 -18.00
C LYS A 60 -2.45 25.39 -17.50
N PRO A 61 -1.80 25.86 -16.42
CA PRO A 61 -1.86 27.27 -16.04
C PRO A 61 -1.28 28.15 -17.15
N PRO A 62 -1.76 29.39 -17.36
CA PRO A 62 -1.19 30.33 -18.34
C PRO A 62 0.16 30.92 -17.88
N ILE A 63 0.99 30.12 -17.24
CA ILE A 63 2.31 30.48 -16.71
C ILE A 63 3.38 29.81 -17.59
N PRO A 64 4.35 30.56 -18.14
CA PRO A 64 5.42 30.01 -18.96
C PRO A 64 6.49 29.37 -18.09
N PHE A 65 6.28 28.11 -17.69
CA PHE A 65 7.30 27.33 -16.98
C PHE A 65 8.50 27.02 -17.87
N ALA A 66 9.70 27.09 -17.31
CA ALA A 66 10.94 26.69 -17.94
C ALA A 66 11.66 25.65 -17.09
N TRP A 67 12.15 24.59 -17.71
CA TRP A 67 12.94 23.57 -17.03
C TRP A 67 14.42 23.97 -17.07
N LYS A 68 15.04 24.16 -15.90
CA LYS A 68 16.44 24.59 -15.77
C LYS A 68 17.21 23.69 -14.81
N ARG A 69 18.49 23.47 -15.06
CA ARG A 69 19.35 22.75 -14.09
C ARG A 69 19.82 23.73 -13.01
N PRO A 70 20.16 23.27 -11.80
CA PRO A 70 20.72 24.09 -10.73
C PRO A 70 21.88 25.00 -11.16
N ARG A 71 22.76 24.51 -12.05
CA ARG A 71 23.88 25.27 -12.63
C ARG A 71 23.45 26.44 -13.54
N ASP A 72 22.23 26.41 -14.06
CA ASP A 72 21.66 27.49 -14.87
C ASP A 72 20.90 28.52 -14.00
N ILE A 73 20.67 28.21 -12.73
CA ILE A 73 19.92 29.04 -11.77
C ILE A 73 20.90 29.78 -10.85
N VAL A 74 21.89 29.06 -10.30
CA VAL A 74 22.89 29.61 -9.37
C VAL A 74 24.32 29.24 -9.79
N LYS A 75 25.31 30.01 -9.32
CA LYS A 75 26.73 29.83 -9.68
C LYS A 75 27.39 28.60 -9.04
N ASP A 76 27.03 28.29 -7.80
CA ASP A 76 27.63 27.19 -7.03
C ASP A 76 26.53 26.32 -6.40
N PRO A 77 25.86 25.48 -7.21
CA PRO A 77 24.82 24.61 -6.69
C PRO A 77 25.43 23.51 -5.82
N GLN A 78 24.82 23.28 -4.67
CA GLN A 78 25.16 22.27 -3.69
C GLN A 78 23.99 21.29 -3.55
N PHE A 79 24.32 20.02 -3.31
CA PHE A 79 23.27 19.03 -3.08
C PHE A 79 22.69 19.23 -1.70
N ILE A 80 23.54 19.20 -0.67
CA ILE A 80 23.22 19.46 0.74
C ILE A 80 24.25 20.47 1.29
N VAL A 81 23.81 21.46 2.06
CA VAL A 81 24.64 22.50 2.70
C VAL A 81 24.45 22.46 4.21
N GLY A 82 25.51 22.21 4.98
CA GLY A 82 25.40 22.23 6.46
C GLY A 82 24.62 21.06 7.08
N GLY A 83 24.22 20.07 6.26
CA GLY A 83 23.39 18.93 6.65
C GLY A 83 21.96 19.12 6.13
N ALA A 84 21.26 18.02 5.86
CA ALA A 84 19.89 18.09 5.36
C ALA A 84 18.94 18.32 6.55
N THR A 85 18.38 19.52 6.64
CA THR A 85 17.58 19.97 7.78
C THR A 85 16.18 20.36 7.36
N ARG A 86 15.29 20.52 8.35
CA ARG A 86 13.91 20.93 8.10
C ARG A 86 13.80 22.31 7.44
N THR A 87 14.73 23.24 7.65
CA THR A 87 14.70 24.58 7.03
C THR A 87 14.90 24.54 5.51
N ASP A 88 15.38 23.42 4.98
CA ASP A 88 15.57 23.17 3.55
C ASP A 88 14.25 22.88 2.83
N ILE A 89 13.14 22.88 3.58
CA ILE A 89 11.79 22.52 3.14
C ILE A 89 10.89 23.74 3.23
N CYS A 90 10.74 24.44 2.11
CA CYS A 90 9.80 25.55 1.90
C CYS A 90 8.86 25.22 0.73
N GLN A 91 7.55 25.21 1.01
CA GLN A 91 6.54 24.95 -0.02
C GLN A 91 6.50 26.03 -1.09
N GLY A 92 6.39 25.58 -2.35
CA GLY A 92 6.10 26.43 -3.49
C GLY A 92 4.61 26.50 -3.82
N ASP A 93 4.28 26.64 -5.09
CA ASP A 93 2.89 26.86 -5.57
C ASP A 93 2.08 25.55 -5.72
N LEU A 94 2.58 24.41 -5.25
CA LEU A 94 1.89 23.11 -5.30
C LEU A 94 1.22 22.80 -3.96
N GLY A 95 -0.01 22.27 -3.99
CA GLY A 95 -0.78 21.88 -2.81
C GLY A 95 -0.39 20.49 -2.27
N ASP A 96 0.90 20.28 -2.01
CA ASP A 96 1.48 19.02 -1.54
C ASP A 96 2.13 19.15 -0.15
N CYS A 97 1.62 20.07 0.68
CA CYS A 97 2.06 20.28 2.06
C CYS A 97 2.22 19.00 2.89
N TRP A 98 1.38 18.00 2.66
CA TRP A 98 1.45 16.67 3.29
C TRP A 98 2.77 15.95 3.01
N LEU A 99 3.32 16.07 1.81
CA LEU A 99 4.62 15.51 1.43
C LEU A 99 5.73 16.28 2.14
N LEU A 100 5.66 17.61 2.11
CA LEU A 100 6.70 18.47 2.70
C LEU A 100 6.76 18.35 4.22
N ALA A 101 5.61 18.23 4.90
CA ALA A 101 5.55 17.94 6.33
C ALA A 101 6.19 16.58 6.65
N ALA A 102 6.03 15.57 5.78
CA ALA A 102 6.74 14.30 5.93
C ALA A 102 8.25 14.46 5.69
N ILE A 103 8.68 15.21 4.66
CA ILE A 103 10.12 15.44 4.40
C ILE A 103 10.76 16.20 5.58
N ALA A 104 10.09 17.22 6.11
CA ALA A 104 10.57 17.93 7.30
C ALA A 104 10.73 17.00 8.50
N SER A 105 9.77 16.09 8.72
CA SER A 105 9.89 15.06 9.76
C SER A 105 10.99 14.03 9.46
N LEU A 106 11.30 13.74 8.18
CA LEU A 106 12.37 12.83 7.77
C LEU A 106 13.74 13.34 8.22
N THR A 107 13.95 14.65 8.17
CA THR A 107 15.24 15.27 8.56
C THR A 107 15.60 15.09 10.03
N LEU A 108 14.62 14.76 10.89
CA LEU A 108 14.85 14.49 12.31
C LEU A 108 15.51 13.12 12.55
N ASN A 109 15.52 12.24 11.55
CA ASN A 109 16.12 10.92 11.63
C ASN A 109 17.14 10.71 10.50
N GLU A 110 18.41 11.00 10.79
CA GLU A 110 19.52 10.91 9.83
C GLU A 110 19.64 9.52 9.16
N LYS A 111 19.31 8.44 9.86
CA LYS A 111 19.41 7.08 9.31
C LYS A 111 18.34 6.83 8.25
N THR A 112 17.11 7.22 8.54
CA THR A 112 16.00 7.12 7.58
C THR A 112 16.23 8.07 6.42
N LEU A 113 16.69 9.29 6.68
CA LEU A 113 17.04 10.26 5.65
C LEU A 113 18.13 9.73 4.71
N ALA A 114 19.21 9.15 5.24
CA ALA A 114 20.27 8.57 4.43
C ALA A 114 19.81 7.34 3.61
N ARG A 115 18.72 6.68 4.00
CA ARG A 115 18.09 5.62 3.20
C ARG A 115 17.35 6.20 2.01
N VAL A 116 16.56 7.26 2.20
CA VAL A 116 15.75 7.90 1.14
C VAL A 116 16.61 8.79 0.22
N VAL A 117 17.59 9.49 0.79
CA VAL A 117 18.50 10.43 0.14
C VAL A 117 19.94 9.91 0.29
N PRO A 118 20.40 9.07 -0.67
CA PRO A 118 21.77 8.60 -0.70
C PRO A 118 22.79 9.75 -0.70
N GLN A 119 23.81 9.62 0.15
CA GLN A 119 24.82 10.67 0.43
C GLN A 119 25.98 10.70 -0.58
N ASP A 120 25.95 9.85 -1.60
CA ASP A 120 26.96 9.73 -2.66
C ASP A 120 26.75 10.70 -3.84
N GLN A 121 25.85 11.67 -3.67
CA GLN A 121 25.39 12.60 -4.69
C GLN A 121 25.95 14.01 -4.47
N ASN A 122 26.43 14.65 -5.55
CA ASN A 122 26.93 16.03 -5.50
C ASN A 122 26.97 16.67 -6.90
N PHE A 123 27.09 17.99 -6.93
CA PHE A 123 27.30 18.77 -8.16
C PHE A 123 28.78 18.95 -8.53
N GLY A 124 29.71 18.36 -7.77
CA GLY A 124 31.16 18.45 -7.93
C GLY A 124 31.74 17.49 -8.97
N PRO A 125 32.96 16.95 -8.75
CA PRO A 125 33.62 16.04 -9.68
C PRO A 125 32.76 14.79 -9.97
N GLY A 126 32.61 14.45 -11.26
CA GLY A 126 31.78 13.33 -11.69
C GLY A 126 30.30 13.66 -11.87
N TYR A 127 29.91 14.94 -11.77
CA TYR A 127 28.57 15.39 -12.14
C TYR A 127 28.21 15.00 -13.58
N ALA A 128 27.00 14.44 -13.74
CA ALA A 128 26.42 14.09 -15.04
C ALA A 128 24.93 14.48 -15.13
N GLY A 129 24.45 15.39 -14.26
CA GLY A 129 23.05 15.84 -14.25
C GLY A 129 22.04 14.75 -13.88
N ILE A 130 22.46 13.79 -13.05
CA ILE A 130 21.69 12.59 -12.65
C ILE A 130 21.76 12.43 -11.13
N PHE A 131 20.61 12.13 -10.53
CA PHE A 131 20.41 11.94 -9.09
C PHE A 131 19.44 10.77 -8.88
N HIS A 132 19.39 10.23 -7.67
CA HIS A 132 18.47 9.15 -7.31
C HIS A 132 18.03 9.21 -5.85
N PHE A 133 16.85 8.63 -5.61
CA PHE A 133 16.18 8.60 -4.31
C PHE A 133 15.49 7.25 -4.12
N GLN A 134 15.37 6.81 -2.87
CA GLN A 134 14.76 5.52 -2.56
C GLN A 134 13.44 5.70 -1.84
N PHE A 135 12.38 5.09 -2.38
CA PHE A 135 11.05 5.10 -1.77
C PHE A 135 10.56 3.68 -1.56
N TRP A 136 9.91 3.46 -0.44
CA TRP A 136 9.19 2.23 -0.16
C TRP A 136 7.84 2.25 -0.88
N GLN A 137 7.51 1.17 -1.58
CA GLN A 137 6.23 0.95 -2.26
C GLN A 137 5.82 -0.51 -2.10
N HIS A 138 4.66 -0.76 -1.50
CA HIS A 138 4.04 -2.10 -1.46
C HIS A 138 4.96 -3.24 -0.97
N ASN A 139 5.77 -2.97 0.06
CA ASN A 139 6.76 -3.89 0.65
C ASN A 139 8.10 -4.03 -0.12
N GLU A 140 8.37 -3.14 -1.06
CA GLU A 140 9.63 -3.11 -1.81
C GLU A 140 10.25 -1.72 -1.78
N TRP A 141 11.58 -1.65 -1.74
CA TRP A 141 12.30 -0.38 -1.91
C TRP A 141 12.60 -0.18 -3.39
N LEU A 142 12.19 0.97 -3.93
CA LEU A 142 12.39 1.35 -5.32
C LEU A 142 13.42 2.48 -5.40
N ASP A 143 14.39 2.33 -6.30
CA ASP A 143 15.38 3.36 -6.63
C ASP A 143 14.90 4.18 -7.82
N ILE A 144 14.56 5.44 -7.57
CA ILE A 144 14.02 6.39 -8.55
C ILE A 144 15.12 7.32 -8.99
N VAL A 145 15.54 7.17 -10.25
CA VAL A 145 16.53 8.03 -10.90
C VAL A 145 15.83 9.22 -11.55
N VAL A 146 16.39 10.42 -11.41
CA VAL A 146 15.93 11.65 -12.06
C VAL A 146 17.11 12.44 -12.63
N ASP A 147 16.87 13.19 -13.70
CA ASP A 147 17.77 14.29 -14.04
C ASP A 147 17.54 15.51 -13.13
N ASP A 148 18.44 16.49 -13.15
CA ASP A 148 18.34 17.69 -12.32
C ASP A 148 17.65 18.89 -12.97
N ARG A 149 16.90 18.71 -14.07
CA ARG A 149 16.09 19.80 -14.62
C ARG A 149 14.89 20.05 -13.69
N LEU A 150 14.76 21.25 -13.14
CA LEU A 150 13.69 21.62 -12.23
C LEU A 150 12.75 22.66 -12.88
N PRO A 151 11.44 22.64 -12.57
CA PRO A 151 10.48 23.63 -13.05
C PRO A 151 10.75 25.01 -12.43
N THR A 152 10.89 26.03 -13.28
CA THR A 152 11.17 27.41 -12.85
C THR A 152 10.23 28.41 -13.51
N PHE A 153 10.03 29.54 -12.83
CA PHE A 153 9.42 30.74 -13.38
C PHE A 153 10.27 31.95 -13.00
N LYS A 154 10.73 32.72 -13.99
CA LYS A 154 11.66 33.84 -13.80
C LYS A 154 12.90 33.47 -12.97
N ASP A 155 13.51 32.33 -13.31
CA ASP A 155 14.74 31.82 -12.67
C ASP A 155 14.60 31.47 -11.18
N ARG A 156 13.36 31.26 -10.71
CA ARG A 156 13.07 30.75 -9.37
C ARG A 156 12.36 29.41 -9.46
N LEU A 157 12.67 28.52 -8.53
CA LEU A 157 11.95 27.26 -8.36
C LEU A 157 10.48 27.57 -8.03
N VAL A 158 9.57 26.82 -8.67
CA VAL A 158 8.12 27.00 -8.50
C VAL A 158 7.57 26.14 -7.37
N PHE A 159 8.19 24.98 -7.14
CA PHE A 159 7.76 24.00 -6.15
C PHE A 159 8.69 24.00 -4.93
N LEU A 160 8.89 22.85 -4.28
CA LEU A 160 9.77 22.75 -3.11
C LEU A 160 11.16 23.33 -3.37
N HIS A 161 11.63 24.14 -2.43
CA HIS A 161 12.96 24.72 -2.41
C HIS A 161 13.49 24.87 -0.98
N SER A 162 14.80 25.02 -0.84
CA SER A 162 15.46 25.36 0.41
C SER A 162 15.43 26.87 0.67
N ALA A 163 15.43 27.26 1.95
CA ALA A 163 15.72 28.64 2.34
C ALA A 163 17.11 29.09 1.86
N ASP A 164 18.06 28.14 1.78
CA ASP A 164 19.37 28.36 1.16
C ASP A 164 19.29 28.21 -0.35
N HIS A 165 19.42 29.33 -1.07
CA HIS A 165 19.25 29.38 -2.53
C HIS A 165 20.19 28.49 -3.35
N ASN A 166 21.28 28.00 -2.77
CA ASN A 166 22.24 27.13 -3.43
C ASN A 166 22.05 25.64 -3.13
N GLU A 167 21.04 25.25 -2.36
CA GLU A 167 20.78 23.87 -1.98
C GLU A 167 19.58 23.26 -2.74
N PHE A 168 19.71 22.01 -3.23
CA PHE A 168 18.75 21.42 -4.18
C PHE A 168 18.27 19.99 -3.87
N TRP A 169 18.74 19.33 -2.80
CA TRP A 169 18.32 17.95 -2.52
C TRP A 169 16.81 17.80 -2.34
N SER A 170 16.16 18.76 -1.65
CA SER A 170 14.73 18.73 -1.34
C SER A 170 13.89 18.87 -2.62
N ALA A 171 14.24 19.83 -3.49
CA ALA A 171 13.60 20.02 -4.79
C ALA A 171 13.72 18.77 -5.70
N LEU A 172 14.88 18.11 -5.67
CA LEU A 172 15.11 16.88 -6.44
C LEU A 172 14.38 15.67 -5.85
N LEU A 173 14.24 15.61 -4.52
CA LEU A 173 13.46 14.59 -3.83
C LEU A 173 11.97 14.67 -4.20
N GLU A 174 11.39 15.88 -4.17
CA GLU A 174 10.01 16.13 -4.61
C GLU A 174 9.85 15.72 -6.09
N LYS A 175 10.81 16.07 -6.97
CA LYS A 175 10.79 15.64 -8.37
C LYS A 175 10.77 14.11 -8.51
N ALA A 176 11.60 13.39 -7.76
CA ALA A 176 11.63 11.94 -7.80
C ALA A 176 10.31 11.34 -7.31
N TYR A 177 9.70 11.94 -6.29
CA TYR A 177 8.39 11.52 -5.81
C TYR A 177 7.26 11.86 -6.80
N ALA A 178 7.35 12.98 -7.52
CA ALA A 178 6.46 13.32 -8.63
C ALA A 178 6.59 12.31 -9.79
N LYS A 179 7.83 11.91 -10.14
CA LYS A 179 8.09 10.85 -11.13
C LYS A 179 7.46 9.52 -10.73
N LEU A 180 7.65 9.11 -9.48
CA LEU A 180 7.01 7.90 -8.92
C LEU A 180 5.48 7.94 -9.12
N ASN A 181 4.88 9.11 -8.92
CA ASN A 181 3.44 9.36 -9.05
C ASN A 181 3.00 9.87 -10.43
N LYS A 182 3.88 9.82 -11.44
CA LYS A 182 3.67 10.19 -12.85
C LYS A 182 3.58 11.68 -13.19
N SER A 183 3.38 12.58 -12.24
CA SER A 183 3.41 14.04 -12.46
C SER A 183 3.48 14.81 -11.14
N TYR A 184 3.86 16.09 -11.18
CA TYR A 184 3.76 16.99 -10.03
C TYR A 184 2.30 17.19 -9.58
N GLU A 185 1.38 17.38 -10.52
CA GLU A 185 -0.05 17.55 -10.21
C GLU A 185 -0.63 16.36 -9.42
N ALA A 186 -0.12 15.15 -9.63
CA ALA A 186 -0.57 13.96 -8.88
C ALA A 186 -0.28 14.05 -7.37
N LEU A 187 0.68 14.89 -6.97
CA LEU A 187 1.02 15.14 -5.56
C LEU A 187 0.02 16.08 -4.87
N LYS A 188 -0.81 16.82 -5.60
CA LYS A 188 -1.82 17.71 -5.02
C LYS A 188 -2.82 16.92 -4.17
N GLY A 189 -2.90 17.27 -2.88
CA GLY A 189 -3.76 16.64 -1.89
C GLY A 189 -3.34 15.21 -1.51
N GLY A 190 -3.15 14.97 -0.21
CA GLY A 190 -2.77 13.69 0.38
C GLY A 190 -2.71 13.77 1.89
N SER A 191 -2.50 12.63 2.54
CA SER A 191 -2.22 12.55 3.98
C SER A 191 -0.72 12.42 4.24
N THR A 192 -0.22 13.07 5.29
CA THR A 192 1.21 13.05 5.67
C THR A 192 1.71 11.63 5.87
N ILE A 193 0.84 10.75 6.39
CA ILE A 193 1.15 9.35 6.68
C ILE A 193 1.54 8.57 5.41
N GLU A 194 0.99 8.94 4.25
CA GLU A 194 1.32 8.31 2.96
C GLU A 194 2.81 8.50 2.63
N ALA A 195 3.31 9.73 2.77
CA ALA A 195 4.70 10.04 2.49
C ALA A 195 5.62 9.45 3.57
N MET A 196 5.21 9.49 4.84
CA MET A 196 5.98 8.88 5.93
C MET A 196 6.18 7.37 5.72
N GLU A 197 5.14 6.65 5.31
CA GLU A 197 5.23 5.23 4.94
C GLU A 197 6.17 5.02 3.75
N ASP A 198 6.11 5.87 2.73
CA ASP A 198 6.98 5.77 1.56
C ASP A 198 8.45 6.09 1.87
N PHE A 199 8.72 6.85 2.94
CA PHE A 199 10.08 7.15 3.39
C PHE A 199 10.65 6.11 4.35
N THR A 200 9.81 5.24 4.92
CA THR A 200 10.21 4.37 6.04
C THR A 200 9.94 2.89 5.82
N GLY A 201 8.92 2.55 5.04
CA GLY A 201 8.28 1.24 5.06
C GLY A 201 7.55 0.91 6.37
N GLY A 202 7.37 1.93 7.23
CA GLY A 202 6.73 1.82 8.53
C GLY A 202 5.23 1.62 8.47
N VAL A 203 4.59 1.60 9.64
CA VAL A 203 3.14 1.51 9.78
C VAL A 203 2.59 2.80 10.35
N GLY A 204 1.57 3.35 9.69
CA GLY A 204 0.86 4.52 10.16
C GLY A 204 -0.12 4.20 11.28
N GLU A 205 -0.26 5.08 12.27
CA GLU A 205 -1.35 5.10 13.26
C GLU A 205 -1.90 6.52 13.33
N MET A 206 -3.24 6.68 13.30
CA MET A 206 -3.92 7.97 13.37
C MET A 206 -4.64 8.14 14.71
N TYR A 207 -4.50 9.32 15.31
CA TYR A 207 -5.17 9.73 16.54
C TYR A 207 -6.05 10.96 16.29
N GLU A 208 -7.33 10.85 16.67
CA GLU A 208 -8.19 12.02 16.85
C GLU A 208 -7.80 12.71 18.16
N VAL A 209 -7.24 13.92 18.07
CA VAL A 209 -6.66 14.66 19.21
C VAL A 209 -7.69 14.87 20.33
N LYS A 210 -8.93 15.18 19.97
CA LYS A 210 -10.04 15.40 20.91
C LYS A 210 -10.51 14.14 21.65
N LYS A 211 -10.16 12.96 21.13
CA LYS A 211 -10.46 11.65 21.73
C LYS A 211 -9.20 10.91 22.16
N ALA A 212 -8.06 11.61 22.19
CA ALA A 212 -6.79 11.03 22.53
C ALA A 212 -6.78 10.56 24.01
N PRO A 213 -6.03 9.49 24.33
CA PRO A 213 -5.94 8.97 25.69
C PRO A 213 -5.24 9.98 26.61
N GLU A 214 -5.43 9.86 27.93
CA GLU A 214 -4.83 10.79 28.90
C GLU A 214 -3.29 10.84 28.84
N ASN A 215 -2.65 9.73 28.45
CA ASN A 215 -1.21 9.62 28.29
C ASN A 215 -0.69 10.05 26.90
N PHE A 216 -1.46 10.80 26.12
CA PHE A 216 -1.10 11.16 24.74
C PHE A 216 0.20 11.95 24.62
N HIS A 217 0.51 12.81 25.58
CA HIS A 217 1.80 13.51 25.65
C HIS A 217 2.98 12.51 25.67
N GLU A 218 2.90 11.50 26.54
CA GLU A 218 3.94 10.47 26.67
C GLU A 218 4.06 9.62 25.39
N ILE A 219 2.93 9.34 24.71
CA ILE A 219 2.92 8.60 23.44
C ILE A 219 3.73 9.37 22.38
N LEU A 220 3.47 10.67 22.25
CA LEU A 220 4.20 11.54 21.30
C LEU A 220 5.68 11.66 21.66
N GLU A 221 6.00 11.81 22.94
CA GLU A 221 7.38 11.86 23.42
C GLU A 221 8.15 10.58 23.08
N LYS A 222 7.53 9.42 23.30
CA LYS A 222 8.11 8.12 22.94
C LYS A 222 8.30 8.00 21.43
N ALA A 223 7.30 8.40 20.64
CA ALA A 223 7.35 8.37 19.19
C ALA A 223 8.57 9.16 18.67
N LEU A 224 8.72 10.41 19.11
CA LEU A 224 9.83 11.28 18.69
C LEU A 224 11.19 10.74 19.15
N LYS A 225 11.31 10.30 20.42
CA LYS A 225 12.55 9.71 20.95
C LYS A 225 13.00 8.45 20.20
N ARG A 226 12.05 7.71 19.63
CA ARG A 226 12.30 6.48 18.87
C ARG A 226 12.44 6.72 17.36
N GLY A 227 12.39 7.99 16.94
CA GLY A 227 12.59 8.38 15.55
C GLY A 227 11.40 8.04 14.65
N SER A 228 10.20 7.85 15.22
CA SER A 228 8.96 7.83 14.45
C SER A 228 8.72 9.20 13.82
N MET A 229 8.11 9.19 12.64
CA MET A 229 7.72 10.43 11.96
C MET A 229 6.34 10.84 12.45
N VAL A 230 6.16 12.13 12.75
CA VAL A 230 4.92 12.62 13.36
C VAL A 230 4.42 13.85 12.62
N GLY A 231 3.19 13.77 12.13
CA GLY A 231 2.45 14.86 11.51
C GLY A 231 1.21 15.22 12.31
N CYS A 232 0.71 16.44 12.12
CA CYS A 232 -0.56 16.88 12.67
C CYS A 232 -1.28 17.80 11.70
N SER A 233 -2.60 17.91 11.85
CA SER A 233 -3.42 18.77 11.01
C SER A 233 -4.67 19.28 11.73
N ILE A 234 -5.23 20.34 11.17
CA ILE A 234 -6.47 20.98 11.61
C ILE A 234 -7.52 20.75 10.52
N ASP A 235 -8.65 20.18 10.90
CA ASP A 235 -9.71 19.85 9.96
C ASP A 235 -10.42 21.11 9.46
N THR A 236 -10.88 21.06 8.21
CA THR A 236 -11.71 22.11 7.60
C THR A 236 -13.17 21.70 7.59
N SER A 237 -14.08 22.62 7.91
CA SER A 237 -15.52 22.36 7.77
C SER A 237 -16.03 22.47 6.33
N SER A 238 -15.26 23.12 5.44
CA SER A 238 -15.57 23.22 4.01
C SER A 238 -14.30 23.40 3.18
N ALA A 239 -14.36 23.10 1.88
CA ALA A 239 -13.22 23.27 0.97
C ALA A 239 -12.75 24.73 0.87
N ALA A 240 -13.63 25.71 1.11
CA ALA A 240 -13.29 27.13 1.12
C ALA A 240 -12.43 27.54 2.33
N GLU A 241 -12.40 26.72 3.39
CA GLU A 241 -11.52 26.92 4.55
C GLU A 241 -10.16 26.22 4.38
N SER A 242 -9.92 25.52 3.27
CA SER A 242 -8.61 24.94 2.98
C SER A 242 -7.55 26.03 2.88
N GLU A 243 -6.45 25.85 3.58
CA GLU A 243 -5.35 26.81 3.70
C GLU A 243 -5.76 28.17 4.32
N ALA A 244 -6.91 28.22 5.02
CA ALA A 244 -7.35 29.44 5.70
C ALA A 244 -6.57 29.68 6.99
N ARG A 245 -6.06 30.92 7.15
CA ARG A 245 -5.35 31.36 8.35
C ARG A 245 -6.32 31.72 9.48
N THR A 246 -6.12 31.10 10.64
CA THR A 246 -6.82 31.42 11.89
C THR A 246 -6.30 32.72 12.50
N PRO A 247 -7.06 33.36 13.43
CA PRO A 247 -6.60 34.56 14.13
C PRO A 247 -5.30 34.37 14.93
N LEU A 248 -4.99 33.13 15.32
CA LEU A 248 -3.78 32.77 16.07
C LEU A 248 -2.62 32.33 15.17
N GLY A 249 -2.77 32.47 13.84
CA GLY A 249 -1.70 32.22 12.87
C GLY A 249 -1.66 30.82 12.27
N LEU A 250 -2.34 29.83 12.87
CA LEU A 250 -2.43 28.46 12.35
C LEU A 250 -3.24 28.40 11.05
N ILE A 251 -2.93 27.43 10.18
CA ILE A 251 -3.55 27.21 8.88
C ILE A 251 -4.42 25.96 8.94
N LYS A 252 -5.68 26.06 8.50
CA LYS A 252 -6.58 24.90 8.43
C LYS A 252 -6.39 24.11 7.14
N GLY A 253 -6.69 22.81 7.16
CA GLY A 253 -6.58 21.95 5.97
C GLY A 253 -5.15 21.77 5.48
N HIS A 254 -4.18 21.96 6.38
CA HIS A 254 -2.76 21.98 6.10
C HIS A 254 -2.02 21.00 7.01
N ALA A 255 -0.98 20.38 6.46
CA ALA A 255 -0.15 19.42 7.20
C ALA A 255 1.00 20.14 7.91
N TYR A 256 1.20 19.81 9.18
CA TYR A 256 2.30 20.26 10.01
C TYR A 256 3.13 19.07 10.48
N SER A 257 4.40 19.30 10.81
CA SER A 257 5.26 18.30 11.44
C SER A 257 5.36 18.57 12.93
N ILE A 258 5.29 17.53 13.77
CA ILE A 258 5.66 17.65 15.19
C ILE A 258 7.15 17.33 15.29
N THR A 259 7.94 18.31 15.74
CA THR A 259 9.41 18.23 15.72
C THR A 259 10.05 18.15 17.11
N GLY A 260 9.25 18.26 18.17
CA GLY A 260 9.74 18.21 19.54
C GLY A 260 8.61 18.21 20.56
N ILE A 261 8.87 17.62 21.73
CA ILE A 261 7.99 17.70 22.89
C ILE A 261 8.86 17.72 24.14
N GLU A 262 8.64 18.70 24.99
CA GLU A 262 9.55 19.02 26.09
C GLU A 262 8.80 19.59 27.29
N GLU A 263 9.30 19.30 28.49
CA GLU A 263 8.79 19.89 29.72
C GLU A 263 9.73 21.02 30.18
N VAL A 264 9.18 22.16 30.57
CA VAL A 264 9.94 23.30 31.09
C VAL A 264 9.40 23.75 32.45
N SER A 265 10.29 24.25 33.32
CA SER A 265 9.88 24.89 34.58
C SER A 265 9.65 26.38 34.35
N TYR A 266 8.38 26.79 34.32
CA TYR A 266 7.99 28.19 34.20
C TYR A 266 7.38 28.68 35.53
N ARG A 267 8.05 29.63 36.19
CA ARG A 267 7.62 30.22 37.47
C ARG A 267 7.33 29.17 38.57
N GLY A 268 8.16 28.12 38.63
CA GLY A 268 8.04 27.04 39.61
C GLY A 268 6.97 25.99 39.30
N ARG A 269 6.33 26.06 38.12
CA ARG A 269 5.39 25.06 37.63
C ARG A 269 5.96 24.38 36.39
N LYS A 270 5.69 23.08 36.27
CA LYS A 270 5.99 22.33 35.04
C LYS A 270 4.98 22.69 33.96
N VAL A 271 5.47 22.95 32.76
CA VAL A 271 4.66 23.25 31.57
C VAL A 271 5.13 22.35 30.45
N GLU A 272 4.18 21.60 29.89
CA GLU A 272 4.38 20.74 28.73
C GLU A 272 4.29 21.60 27.45
N LEU A 273 5.34 21.55 26.64
CA LEU A 273 5.44 22.26 25.38
C LEU A 273 5.58 21.28 24.23
N ILE A 274 4.99 21.64 23.10
CA ILE A 274 5.10 20.90 21.84
C ILE A 274 5.63 21.85 20.76
N ARG A 275 6.59 21.36 19.96
CA ARG A 275 7.19 22.09 18.84
C ARG A 275 6.60 21.58 17.55
N ILE A 276 6.10 22.50 16.75
CA ILE A 276 5.38 22.24 15.51
C ILE A 276 6.04 23.05 14.40
N ARG A 277 6.15 22.46 13.21
CA ARG A 277 6.70 23.13 12.04
C ARG A 277 5.69 23.19 10.90
N ASN A 278 5.51 24.40 10.36
CA ASN A 278 4.83 24.68 9.12
C ASN A 278 5.77 24.41 7.92
N PRO A 279 5.43 23.51 6.98
CA PRO A 279 6.26 23.25 5.81
C PRO A 279 6.37 24.42 4.82
N TRP A 280 5.62 25.51 5.01
CA TRP A 280 5.82 26.75 4.26
C TRP A 280 7.15 27.43 4.59
N GLY A 281 7.77 27.09 5.73
CA GLY A 281 8.99 27.76 6.19
C GLY A 281 8.74 29.20 6.67
N GLN A 282 7.48 29.54 6.95
CA GLN A 282 7.01 30.84 7.42
C GLN A 282 5.60 30.67 7.99
N VAL A 283 5.05 31.72 8.60
CA VAL A 283 3.68 31.79 9.16
C VAL A 283 3.49 30.85 10.33
N GLU A 284 3.57 31.44 11.52
CA GLU A 284 3.66 30.72 12.79
C GLU A 284 2.52 31.06 13.75
N TRP A 285 2.52 30.34 14.88
CA TRP A 285 1.66 30.58 16.03
C TRP A 285 1.94 31.95 16.67
N ASN A 286 0.88 32.72 16.92
CA ASN A 286 0.95 34.05 17.54
C ASN A 286 0.48 34.07 19.01
N GLY A 287 0.24 32.90 19.62
CA GLY A 287 -0.23 32.79 21.00
C GLY A 287 0.92 32.65 22.02
N PRO A 288 0.61 32.22 23.26
CA PRO A 288 1.62 31.96 24.28
C PRO A 288 2.68 30.96 23.81
N TRP A 289 3.93 31.22 24.15
CA TRP A 289 5.12 30.44 23.74
C TRP A 289 5.51 30.52 22.26
N SER A 290 4.85 31.38 21.49
CA SER A 290 5.37 31.82 20.19
C SER A 290 6.79 32.38 20.31
N ASP A 291 7.48 32.52 19.19
CA ASP A 291 8.89 32.92 19.12
C ASP A 291 9.20 34.25 19.81
N ASN A 292 8.27 35.20 19.72
CA ASN A 292 8.39 36.53 20.33
C ASN A 292 7.64 36.64 21.68
N SER A 293 7.20 35.52 22.26
CA SER A 293 6.37 35.50 23.46
C SER A 293 7.17 35.90 24.71
N PRO A 294 6.60 36.74 25.62
CA PRO A 294 7.29 37.19 26.84
C PRO A 294 7.60 36.06 27.83
N GLU A 295 6.93 34.92 27.73
CA GLU A 295 7.14 33.71 28.54
C GLU A 295 8.62 33.26 28.48
N TRP A 296 9.26 33.37 27.31
CA TRP A 296 10.65 33.00 27.12
C TRP A 296 11.61 33.80 28.01
N GLN A 297 11.28 35.05 28.36
CA GLN A 297 12.10 35.89 29.24
C GLN A 297 12.24 35.31 30.66
N SER A 298 11.33 34.43 31.08
CA SER A 298 11.41 33.76 32.39
C SER A 298 12.16 32.43 32.35
N ILE A 299 12.58 31.97 31.16
CA ILE A 299 13.34 30.72 30.95
C ILE A 299 14.81 31.05 30.83
N SER A 300 15.68 30.22 31.42
CA SER A 300 17.13 30.45 31.37
C SER A 300 17.66 30.33 29.94
N PRO A 301 18.72 31.07 29.57
CA PRO A 301 19.34 30.96 28.25
C PRO A 301 19.82 29.53 27.90
N SER A 302 20.21 28.74 28.91
CA SER A 302 20.60 27.34 28.70
C SER A 302 19.43 26.46 28.26
N GLU A 303 18.25 26.66 28.86
CA GLU A 303 17.04 25.95 28.50
C GLU A 303 16.49 26.42 27.15
N GLN A 304 16.52 27.72 26.86
CA GLN A 304 16.17 28.24 25.53
C GLN A 304 17.04 27.61 24.43
N LYS A 305 18.36 27.51 24.66
CA LYS A 305 19.28 26.85 23.74
C LYS A 305 18.99 25.35 23.59
N ARG A 306 18.63 24.65 24.67
CA ARG A 306 18.23 23.23 24.64
C ARG A 306 16.98 23.02 23.78
N LEU A 307 16.01 23.92 23.90
CA LEU A 307 14.75 23.92 23.15
C LEU A 307 14.91 24.39 21.70
N CYS A 308 16.13 24.76 21.29
CA CYS A 308 16.43 25.38 20.00
C CYS A 308 15.49 26.56 19.70
N GLN A 309 15.13 27.33 20.73
CA GLN A 309 14.30 28.52 20.55
C GLN A 309 15.12 29.55 19.79
N THR A 310 14.60 29.95 18.63
CA THR A 310 15.18 30.96 17.77
C THR A 310 14.05 31.87 17.37
N ALA A 311 14.22 33.20 17.43
CA ALA A 311 13.16 34.13 17.02
C ALA A 311 13.31 34.45 15.52
N LEU A 312 12.94 33.49 14.67
CA LEU A 312 13.03 33.57 13.22
C LEU A 312 11.71 33.09 12.62
N ASP A 313 11.20 33.78 11.60
CA ASP A 313 10.03 33.29 10.85
C ASP A 313 10.50 32.17 9.91
N ASP A 314 10.69 30.98 10.46
CA ASP A 314 11.15 29.77 9.77
C ASP A 314 10.08 28.66 9.70
N GLY A 315 8.88 28.99 10.21
CA GLY A 315 7.71 28.14 10.27
C GLY A 315 7.68 27.22 11.50
N GLU A 316 8.73 27.16 12.32
CA GLU A 316 8.78 26.35 13.53
C GLU A 316 8.46 27.17 14.77
N PHE A 317 7.54 26.68 15.60
CA PHE A 317 7.14 27.37 16.82
C PHE A 317 6.84 26.38 17.95
N TRP A 318 6.96 26.88 19.18
CA TRP A 318 6.48 26.18 20.37
C TRP A 318 5.09 26.65 20.77
N MET A 319 4.31 25.75 21.34
CA MET A 319 3.04 26.08 22.00
C MET A 319 2.84 25.16 23.21
N LYS A 320 1.92 25.53 24.11
CA LYS A 320 1.54 24.62 25.21
C LYS A 320 0.84 23.39 24.65
N PHE A 321 1.10 22.23 25.26
CA PHE A 321 0.42 21.00 24.87
C PHE A 321 -1.12 21.11 25.01
N GLY A 322 -1.62 21.78 26.05
CA GLY A 322 -3.05 22.06 26.20
C GLY A 322 -3.64 22.92 25.07
N ASP A 323 -2.88 23.88 24.55
CA ASP A 323 -3.30 24.69 23.41
C ASP A 323 -3.31 23.85 22.13
N PHE A 324 -2.34 22.93 21.97
CA PHE A 324 -2.33 21.98 20.86
C PHE A 324 -3.58 21.10 20.84
N ILE A 325 -3.97 20.50 21.99
CA ILE A 325 -5.19 19.70 22.10
C ILE A 325 -6.46 20.50 21.73
N ALA A 326 -6.46 21.81 22.03
CA ALA A 326 -7.61 22.67 21.75
C ALA A 326 -7.74 23.07 20.27
N HIS A 327 -6.63 23.17 19.53
CA HIS A 327 -6.60 23.72 18.18
C HIS A 327 -6.40 22.69 17.06
N PHE A 328 -5.74 21.56 17.34
CA PHE A 328 -5.49 20.50 16.37
C PHE A 328 -6.52 19.37 16.48
N ASP A 329 -6.83 18.75 15.34
CA ASP A 329 -7.85 17.70 15.26
C ASP A 329 -7.26 16.31 15.11
N LYS A 330 -6.14 16.19 14.38
CA LYS A 330 -5.54 14.90 14.01
C LYS A 330 -4.03 14.88 14.21
N VAL A 331 -3.54 13.72 14.62
CA VAL A 331 -2.12 13.36 14.65
C VAL A 331 -1.94 12.06 13.88
N GLU A 332 -0.91 12.05 13.03
CA GLU A 332 -0.50 10.90 12.23
C GLU A 332 0.91 10.51 12.67
N ILE A 333 1.09 9.26 13.12
CA ILE A 333 2.38 8.73 13.56
C ILE A 333 2.76 7.59 12.63
N CYS A 334 3.93 7.67 12.01
CA CYS A 334 4.49 6.55 11.26
C CYS A 334 5.65 5.93 12.04
N ASN A 335 5.43 4.69 12.47
CA ASN A 335 6.37 3.94 13.28
C ASN A 335 7.28 3.09 12.39
N LEU A 336 8.61 3.25 12.55
CA LEU A 336 9.62 2.43 11.87
C LEU A 336 9.51 0.95 12.24
N THR A 337 9.11 0.69 13.48
CA THR A 337 8.78 -0.62 14.02
C THR A 337 7.50 -0.49 14.85
N PRO A 338 6.56 -1.44 14.82
CA PRO A 338 5.28 -1.34 15.53
C PRO A 338 5.38 -1.19 17.07
N ASP A 339 6.54 -1.48 17.64
CA ASP A 339 6.91 -1.24 19.05
C ASP A 339 7.11 0.22 19.41
N ALA A 340 7.23 1.13 18.43
CA ALA A 340 7.74 2.47 18.70
C ALA A 340 6.88 3.26 19.70
N LEU A 341 5.68 2.79 20.05
CA LEU A 341 4.79 3.42 21.03
C LEU A 341 4.61 2.62 22.36
N ASP A 342 5.19 1.43 22.54
CA ASP A 342 5.03 0.59 23.76
C ASP A 342 6.24 0.65 24.71
N ASP A 343 6.04 0.58 26.03
CA ASP A 343 7.06 0.70 27.10
C ASP A 343 7.93 -0.54 27.33
N LYS A 344 7.64 -1.64 26.63
CA LYS A 344 8.40 -2.89 26.77
C LYS A 344 9.68 -2.89 25.93
N VAL A 345 10.62 -3.75 26.32
CA VAL A 345 11.90 -4.04 25.63
C VAL A 345 11.66 -4.10 24.12
N PRO A 346 12.54 -3.52 23.24
CA PRO A 346 12.36 -3.61 21.79
C PRO A 346 12.07 -5.05 21.38
N GLN A 347 10.85 -5.29 20.90
CA GLN A 347 10.37 -6.60 20.53
C GLN A 347 10.69 -6.81 19.05
N LYS A 348 10.68 -8.07 18.61
CA LYS A 348 10.85 -8.38 17.18
C LYS A 348 9.46 -8.61 16.60
N TRP A 349 8.96 -7.65 15.83
CA TRP A 349 7.73 -7.83 15.08
C TRP A 349 7.97 -8.73 13.88
N GLU A 350 7.12 -9.73 13.72
CA GLU A 350 7.01 -10.47 12.47
C GLU A 350 6.02 -9.75 11.56
N VAL A 351 6.42 -9.52 10.31
CA VAL A 351 5.58 -8.86 9.32
C VAL A 351 5.17 -9.89 8.28
N THR A 352 3.87 -10.17 8.21
CA THR A 352 3.30 -10.96 7.12
C THR A 352 2.60 -10.03 6.15
N VAL A 353 2.88 -10.18 4.86
CA VAL A 353 2.33 -9.34 3.81
C VAL A 353 1.48 -10.18 2.87
N HIS A 354 0.23 -9.76 2.70
CA HIS A 354 -0.72 -10.39 1.79
C HIS A 354 -1.10 -9.42 0.68
N GLN A 355 -0.86 -9.81 -0.56
CA GLN A 355 -1.30 -9.05 -1.72
C GLN A 355 -2.63 -9.61 -2.24
N GLY A 356 -3.50 -8.75 -2.73
CA GLY A 356 -4.77 -9.15 -3.33
C GLY A 356 -5.37 -8.05 -4.20
N SER A 357 -6.51 -8.37 -4.82
CA SER A 357 -7.21 -7.46 -5.73
C SER A 357 -8.72 -7.60 -5.54
N TRP A 358 -9.41 -6.46 -5.54
CA TRP A 358 -10.85 -6.40 -5.76
C TRP A 358 -11.10 -6.26 -7.25
N VAL A 359 -11.70 -7.27 -7.86
CA VAL A 359 -12.01 -7.33 -9.30
C VAL A 359 -13.52 -7.44 -9.44
N ARG A 360 -14.09 -6.59 -10.29
CA ARG A 360 -15.54 -6.56 -10.50
C ARG A 360 -16.01 -7.88 -11.11
N GLY A 361 -17.19 -8.35 -10.68
CA GLY A 361 -17.72 -9.66 -11.05
C GLY A 361 -17.10 -10.84 -10.29
N SER A 362 -16.01 -10.65 -9.56
CA SER A 362 -15.34 -11.76 -8.85
C SER A 362 -15.14 -11.46 -7.37
N THR A 363 -14.17 -10.61 -7.03
CA THR A 363 -13.72 -10.40 -5.65
C THR A 363 -14.06 -9.02 -5.10
N ALA A 364 -14.62 -8.12 -5.90
CA ALA A 364 -15.11 -6.81 -5.45
C ALA A 364 -16.50 -6.95 -4.83
N GLY A 365 -16.55 -7.50 -3.62
CA GLY A 365 -17.80 -7.87 -2.94
C GLY A 365 -18.43 -6.77 -2.08
N GLY A 366 -17.69 -5.68 -1.79
CA GLY A 366 -18.15 -4.61 -0.91
C GLY A 366 -18.14 -5.01 0.57
N CYS A 367 -18.54 -4.10 1.46
CA CYS A 367 -18.51 -4.33 2.90
C CYS A 367 -19.69 -5.21 3.39
N ARG A 368 -19.72 -5.49 4.70
CA ARG A 368 -20.71 -6.40 5.34
C ARG A 368 -22.18 -5.98 5.18
N ASN A 369 -22.45 -4.73 4.78
CA ASN A 369 -23.79 -4.25 4.43
C ASN A 369 -24.33 -4.95 3.18
N PHE A 370 -23.45 -5.44 2.29
CA PHE A 370 -23.77 -6.10 1.04
C PHE A 370 -23.59 -7.62 1.17
N LEU A 371 -24.40 -8.26 2.01
CA LEU A 371 -24.27 -9.69 2.35
C LEU A 371 -24.23 -10.64 1.13
N GLU A 372 -24.94 -10.29 0.07
CA GLU A 372 -25.04 -11.07 -1.16
C GLU A 372 -23.68 -11.26 -1.84
N THR A 373 -22.81 -10.26 -1.75
CA THR A 373 -21.50 -10.23 -2.43
C THR A 373 -20.33 -10.19 -1.44
N PHE A 374 -20.53 -9.82 -0.17
CA PHE A 374 -19.47 -9.66 0.84
C PHE A 374 -18.57 -10.90 0.97
N TRP A 375 -19.15 -12.10 0.94
CA TRP A 375 -18.44 -13.36 1.10
C TRP A 375 -17.48 -13.67 -0.06
N THR A 376 -17.59 -12.97 -1.20
CA THR A 376 -16.74 -13.14 -2.39
C THR A 376 -15.42 -12.38 -2.30
N ASN A 377 -15.31 -11.42 -1.37
CA ASN A 377 -14.05 -10.73 -1.11
C ASN A 377 -12.93 -11.71 -0.71
N PRO A 378 -11.66 -11.35 -0.90
CA PRO A 378 -10.55 -12.16 -0.44
C PRO A 378 -10.65 -12.42 1.08
N GLN A 379 -10.31 -13.64 1.50
CA GLN A 379 -10.33 -14.06 2.90
C GLN A 379 -8.91 -14.45 3.30
N ILE A 380 -8.33 -13.72 4.25
CA ILE A 380 -6.94 -13.87 4.66
C ILE A 380 -6.93 -14.51 6.05
N LYS A 381 -6.31 -15.68 6.16
CA LYS A 381 -6.22 -16.40 7.44
C LYS A 381 -5.14 -15.76 8.32
N LEU A 382 -5.48 -15.57 9.59
CA LEU A 382 -4.59 -15.11 10.64
C LEU A 382 -4.58 -16.14 11.76
N GLN A 383 -3.43 -16.74 12.02
CA GLN A 383 -3.25 -17.68 13.12
C GLN A 383 -2.44 -17.05 14.25
N LEU A 384 -3.06 -16.89 15.42
CA LEU A 384 -2.45 -16.35 16.63
C LEU A 384 -2.16 -17.52 17.59
N LYS A 385 -0.87 -17.87 17.79
CA LYS A 385 -0.46 -19.05 18.59
C LYS A 385 0.01 -18.70 19.99
N GLU A 386 0.89 -17.71 20.08
CA GLU A 386 1.61 -17.36 21.30
C GLU A 386 1.04 -16.07 21.87
N LYS A 387 0.73 -16.08 23.17
CA LYS A 387 0.31 -14.90 23.93
C LYS A 387 1.49 -13.95 24.12
N ASP A 388 1.20 -12.66 24.27
CA ASP A 388 2.22 -11.66 24.56
C ASP A 388 2.79 -11.83 25.98
N ASP A 389 4.02 -11.38 26.20
CA ASP A 389 4.70 -11.57 27.47
C ASP A 389 3.96 -10.84 28.61
N GLY A 390 3.35 -11.61 29.50
CA GLY A 390 2.56 -11.13 30.64
C GLY A 390 1.12 -10.70 30.31
N GLN A 391 0.58 -11.06 29.15
CA GLN A 391 -0.83 -10.84 28.78
C GLN A 391 -1.53 -12.15 28.41
N ASP A 392 -2.87 -12.15 28.44
CA ASP A 392 -3.69 -13.30 28.04
C ASP A 392 -4.06 -13.31 26.55
N GLU A 393 -3.72 -12.25 25.83
CA GLU A 393 -4.09 -11.99 24.44
C GLU A 393 -2.82 -11.86 23.57
N CYS A 394 -3.03 -11.89 22.26
CA CYS A 394 -2.03 -11.66 21.24
C CYS A 394 -2.25 -10.27 20.64
N THR A 395 -1.22 -9.43 20.64
CA THR A 395 -1.26 -8.09 20.05
C THR A 395 -0.79 -8.13 18.60
N PHE A 396 -1.56 -7.52 17.71
CA PHE A 396 -1.17 -7.33 16.32
C PHE A 396 -1.73 -6.03 15.74
N ILE A 397 -1.08 -5.53 14.69
CA ILE A 397 -1.58 -4.42 13.87
C ILE A 397 -1.94 -4.99 12.50
N ALA A 398 -3.15 -4.69 12.02
CA ALA A 398 -3.54 -4.98 10.65
C ALA A 398 -3.63 -3.67 9.87
N ALA A 399 -2.91 -3.59 8.76
CA ALA A 399 -2.78 -2.39 7.94
C ALA A 399 -3.12 -2.71 6.48
N LEU A 400 -4.28 -2.25 6.02
CA LEU A 400 -4.82 -2.48 4.68
C LEU A 400 -4.56 -1.26 3.80
N MET A 401 -3.70 -1.42 2.79
CA MET A 401 -3.31 -0.38 1.83
C MET A 401 -3.87 -0.66 0.43
N GLN A 402 -4.50 0.33 -0.20
CA GLN A 402 -4.85 0.29 -1.63
C GLN A 402 -3.69 0.80 -2.49
N LYS A 403 -3.36 0.09 -3.57
CA LYS A 403 -2.16 0.33 -4.38
C LYS A 403 -2.39 1.32 -5.51
N ASP A 404 -1.36 2.09 -5.83
CA ASP A 404 -1.19 2.87 -7.07
C ASP A 404 -2.29 3.89 -7.45
N ARG A 405 -3.29 4.13 -6.58
CA ARG A 405 -4.42 5.04 -6.86
C ARG A 405 -3.97 6.43 -7.29
N ARG A 406 -2.91 6.97 -6.68
CA ARG A 406 -2.34 8.29 -7.02
C ARG A 406 -1.82 8.34 -8.47
N LYS A 407 -1.19 7.25 -8.96
CA LYS A 407 -0.74 7.12 -10.36
C LYS A 407 -1.90 7.08 -11.35
N LEU A 408 -3.09 6.72 -10.87
CA LEU A 408 -4.33 6.62 -11.65
C LEU A 408 -5.19 7.91 -11.58
N LYS A 409 -4.76 8.96 -10.87
CA LYS A 409 -5.49 10.26 -10.83
C LYS A 409 -5.75 10.85 -12.22
N LYS A 410 -4.80 10.68 -13.15
CA LYS A 410 -4.97 11.11 -14.56
C LYS A 410 -6.13 10.39 -15.29
N LEU A 411 -6.56 9.24 -14.77
CA LEU A 411 -7.71 8.47 -15.27
C LEU A 411 -8.99 8.74 -14.45
N GLY A 412 -8.96 9.72 -13.55
CA GLY A 412 -10.08 10.07 -12.67
C GLY A 412 -10.27 9.13 -11.47
N ALA A 413 -9.25 8.35 -11.11
CA ALA A 413 -9.34 7.45 -9.96
C ALA A 413 -9.00 8.18 -8.64
N ASP A 414 -9.94 8.16 -7.69
CA ASP A 414 -9.75 8.65 -6.32
C ASP A 414 -9.42 7.52 -5.33
N MET A 415 -9.09 7.85 -4.08
CA MET A 415 -8.99 6.83 -3.02
C MET A 415 -10.36 6.20 -2.77
N LEU A 416 -10.43 4.87 -2.77
CA LEU A 416 -11.65 4.14 -2.41
C LEU A 416 -11.83 4.16 -0.90
N THR A 417 -13.07 4.16 -0.44
CA THR A 417 -13.38 3.93 0.97
C THR A 417 -13.13 2.47 1.30
N ILE A 418 -12.09 2.17 2.10
CA ILE A 418 -11.66 0.80 2.41
C ILE A 418 -11.77 0.51 3.91
N GLY A 419 -11.81 -0.78 4.24
CA GLY A 419 -11.82 -1.29 5.61
C GLY A 419 -11.76 -2.81 5.64
N TYR A 420 -11.77 -3.39 6.83
CA TYR A 420 -11.73 -4.84 6.98
C TYR A 420 -12.48 -5.31 8.22
N THR A 421 -12.86 -6.59 8.20
CA THR A 421 -13.58 -7.25 9.31
C THR A 421 -12.89 -8.55 9.67
N ILE A 422 -12.82 -8.86 10.97
CA ILE A 422 -12.14 -10.04 11.52
C ILE A 422 -13.17 -10.98 12.15
N TYR A 423 -13.16 -12.24 11.71
CA TYR A 423 -14.01 -13.32 12.20
C TYR A 423 -13.17 -14.44 12.80
N GLU A 424 -13.72 -15.17 13.76
CA GLU A 424 -13.14 -16.44 14.24
C GLU A 424 -13.40 -17.53 13.19
N SER A 425 -12.36 -18.29 12.84
CA SER A 425 -12.43 -19.30 11.79
C SER A 425 -12.88 -20.65 12.36
N PRO A 426 -13.99 -21.25 11.89
CA PRO A 426 -14.44 -22.57 12.34
C PRO A 426 -13.65 -23.71 11.68
N THR A 427 -13.03 -23.46 10.52
CA THR A 427 -12.36 -24.48 9.70
C THR A 427 -10.96 -24.02 9.30
N LYS A 428 -10.09 -24.99 9.02
CA LYS A 428 -8.69 -24.70 8.67
C LYS A 428 -8.48 -24.38 7.20
N ASP A 429 -9.38 -24.79 6.28
CA ASP A 429 -9.03 -24.93 4.86
C ASP A 429 -10.05 -24.46 3.81
N GLU A 430 -11.21 -23.91 4.19
CA GLU A 430 -12.24 -23.51 3.22
C GLU A 430 -12.50 -22.00 3.15
N HIS A 431 -12.83 -21.51 1.96
CA HIS A 431 -13.37 -20.16 1.75
C HIS A 431 -14.79 -20.12 2.33
N LEU A 432 -15.00 -19.23 3.29
CA LEU A 432 -16.27 -19.11 4.00
C LEU A 432 -17.38 -18.61 3.07
N THR A 433 -18.54 -19.24 3.17
CA THR A 433 -19.70 -18.94 2.33
C THR A 433 -20.56 -17.83 2.93
N LYS A 434 -21.52 -17.35 2.14
CA LYS A 434 -22.53 -16.38 2.55
C LYS A 434 -23.22 -16.71 3.88
N ASP A 435 -23.60 -17.96 4.09
CA ASP A 435 -24.32 -18.37 5.29
C ASP A 435 -23.49 -18.23 6.57
N PHE A 436 -22.18 -18.45 6.50
CA PHE A 436 -21.30 -18.21 7.64
C PHE A 436 -21.42 -16.76 8.13
N PHE A 437 -21.26 -15.79 7.22
CA PHE A 437 -21.30 -14.37 7.57
C PHE A 437 -22.69 -13.87 7.96
N ARG A 438 -23.75 -14.59 7.56
CA ARG A 438 -25.13 -14.31 7.99
C ARG A 438 -25.35 -14.64 9.47
N TYR A 439 -24.78 -15.75 9.95
CA TYR A 439 -25.05 -16.27 11.31
C TYR A 439 -23.94 -16.01 12.33
N HIS A 440 -22.76 -15.54 11.91
CA HIS A 440 -21.63 -15.27 12.81
C HIS A 440 -21.33 -13.76 12.91
N ALA A 441 -21.12 -13.29 14.14
CA ALA A 441 -20.71 -11.93 14.42
C ALA A 441 -19.19 -11.76 14.26
N SER A 442 -18.75 -10.57 13.83
CA SER A 442 -17.33 -10.22 13.79
C SER A 442 -16.76 -10.10 15.20
N LYS A 443 -15.51 -10.54 15.40
CA LYS A 443 -14.78 -10.37 16.67
C LYS A 443 -14.13 -8.99 16.76
N ALA A 444 -13.63 -8.50 15.64
CA ALA A 444 -13.05 -7.18 15.50
C ALA A 444 -13.27 -6.65 14.08
N ARG A 445 -13.03 -5.36 13.87
CA ARG A 445 -13.14 -4.68 12.58
C ARG A 445 -12.32 -3.39 12.62
N SER A 446 -11.98 -2.85 11.45
CA SER A 446 -11.43 -1.50 11.38
C SER A 446 -12.42 -0.50 12.01
N LYS A 447 -11.90 0.52 12.72
CA LYS A 447 -12.76 1.47 13.45
C LYS A 447 -13.70 2.23 12.53
N THR A 448 -13.25 2.53 11.32
CA THR A 448 -14.00 3.30 10.33
C THR A 448 -13.63 2.81 8.93
N TYR A 449 -14.59 2.93 8.00
CA TYR A 449 -14.33 2.82 6.57
C TYR A 449 -14.01 4.23 6.06
N ILE A 450 -12.80 4.42 5.54
CA ILE A 450 -12.31 5.74 5.17
C ILE A 450 -11.58 5.68 3.83
N ASN A 451 -11.65 6.78 3.08
CA ASN A 451 -11.02 6.96 1.78
C ASN A 451 -9.56 7.42 1.90
N LEU A 452 -8.78 6.73 2.73
CA LEU A 452 -7.33 6.92 2.83
C LEU A 452 -6.59 5.83 2.06
N ARG A 453 -5.31 6.06 1.76
CA ARG A 453 -4.45 5.07 1.12
C ARG A 453 -4.30 3.80 1.95
N GLU A 454 -4.14 3.95 3.27
CA GLU A 454 -4.04 2.84 4.22
C GLU A 454 -5.01 3.04 5.38
N VAL A 455 -5.59 1.93 5.86
CA VAL A 455 -6.36 1.86 7.11
C VAL A 455 -5.69 0.86 8.03
N SER A 456 -5.26 1.33 9.19
CA SER A 456 -4.53 0.55 10.17
C SER A 456 -5.19 0.65 11.54
N ASP A 457 -5.28 -0.48 12.24
CA ASP A 457 -5.75 -0.54 13.62
C ASP A 457 -4.97 -1.60 14.40
N ARG A 458 -4.79 -1.33 15.70
CA ARG A 458 -4.15 -2.22 16.66
C ARG A 458 -5.23 -3.05 17.37
N PHE A 459 -5.01 -4.37 17.44
CA PHE A 459 -5.93 -5.32 18.04
C PHE A 459 -5.26 -6.14 19.12
N LYS A 460 -6.08 -6.61 20.06
CA LYS A 460 -5.76 -7.67 21.00
C LYS A 460 -6.85 -8.72 20.88
N LEU A 461 -6.46 -9.96 20.59
CA LEU A 461 -7.37 -11.09 20.48
C LEU A 461 -6.76 -12.30 21.17
N PRO A 462 -7.58 -13.19 21.77
CA PRO A 462 -7.05 -14.42 22.35
C PRO A 462 -6.42 -15.31 21.26
N PRO A 463 -5.48 -16.22 21.62
CA PRO A 463 -4.95 -17.21 20.68
C PRO A 463 -6.06 -17.99 19.98
N GLY A 464 -5.95 -18.14 18.66
CA GLY A 464 -6.98 -18.75 17.83
C GLY A 464 -6.73 -18.57 16.34
N ASP A 465 -7.58 -19.19 15.54
CA ASP A 465 -7.60 -19.05 14.09
C ASP A 465 -8.66 -18.02 13.69
N TYR A 466 -8.27 -17.02 12.91
CA TYR A 466 -9.11 -15.90 12.49
C TYR A 466 -9.06 -15.73 10.98
N ILE A 467 -10.06 -15.04 10.43
CA ILE A 467 -10.12 -14.63 9.03
C ILE A 467 -10.35 -13.12 8.96
N ILE A 468 -9.46 -12.44 8.26
CA ILE A 468 -9.56 -11.02 7.92
C ILE A 468 -10.15 -10.92 6.50
N VAL A 469 -11.24 -10.18 6.37
CA VAL A 469 -11.91 -9.90 5.09
C VAL A 469 -11.67 -8.43 4.73
N PRO A 470 -10.65 -8.10 3.91
CA PRO A 470 -10.44 -6.76 3.39
C PRO A 470 -11.44 -6.42 2.28
N THR A 471 -12.07 -5.25 2.36
CA THR A 471 -13.13 -4.84 1.44
C THR A 471 -13.08 -3.35 1.14
N THR A 472 -13.55 -2.98 -0.05
CA THR A 472 -14.08 -1.64 -0.31
C THR A 472 -15.44 -1.48 0.39
N PHE A 473 -15.89 -0.25 0.60
CA PHE A 473 -17.20 0.01 1.20
C PHE A 473 -18.33 -0.46 0.28
N GLU A 474 -18.34 0.06 -0.96
CA GLU A 474 -19.29 -0.33 -2.00
C GLU A 474 -18.78 -1.56 -2.77
N PRO A 475 -19.68 -2.44 -3.25
CA PRO A 475 -19.31 -3.53 -4.14
C PRO A 475 -18.87 -3.01 -5.51
N HIS A 476 -18.27 -3.90 -6.32
CA HIS A 476 -17.88 -3.62 -7.72
C HIS A 476 -16.78 -2.56 -7.90
N GLN A 477 -16.18 -2.05 -6.81
CA GLN A 477 -15.04 -1.15 -6.88
C GLN A 477 -13.75 -1.95 -7.06
N GLU A 478 -12.93 -1.52 -8.03
CA GLU A 478 -11.71 -2.23 -8.40
C GLU A 478 -10.46 -1.52 -7.89
N ALA A 479 -9.60 -2.28 -7.20
CA ALA A 479 -8.26 -1.86 -6.83
C ALA A 479 -7.44 -3.07 -6.36
N ASP A 480 -6.13 -2.98 -6.54
CA ASP A 480 -5.18 -3.84 -5.87
C ASP A 480 -4.95 -3.36 -4.43
N PHE A 481 -4.66 -4.28 -3.53
CA PHE A 481 -4.37 -3.98 -2.13
C PHE A 481 -3.23 -4.81 -1.57
N CYS A 482 -2.71 -4.36 -0.44
CA CYS A 482 -1.73 -5.01 0.38
C CYS A 482 -2.20 -4.97 1.84
N LEU A 483 -2.37 -6.14 2.47
CA LEU A 483 -2.63 -6.24 3.91
C LEU A 483 -1.32 -6.64 4.61
N ARG A 484 -0.80 -5.76 5.47
CA ARG A 484 0.34 -6.02 6.33
C ARG A 484 -0.15 -6.36 7.72
N ILE A 485 0.32 -7.48 8.26
CA ILE A 485 0.03 -7.92 9.62
C ILE A 485 1.33 -7.89 10.39
N PHE A 486 1.37 -7.07 11.41
CA PHE A 486 2.49 -6.97 12.33
C PHE A 486 2.08 -7.69 13.62
N SER A 487 2.79 -8.75 14.01
CA SER A 487 2.53 -9.47 15.27
C SER A 487 3.77 -9.53 16.17
N GLU A 488 3.56 -9.44 17.49
CA GLU A 488 4.65 -9.50 18.51
C GLU A 488 5.32 -10.88 18.56
N LYS A 489 4.53 -11.95 18.38
CA LYS A 489 4.99 -13.34 18.28
C LYS A 489 4.58 -13.92 16.93
N LYS A 490 5.15 -15.06 16.55
CA LYS A 490 4.99 -15.65 15.21
C LYS A 490 3.53 -15.93 14.87
N ALA A 491 2.95 -15.11 14.00
CA ALA A 491 1.66 -15.35 13.39
C ALA A 491 1.86 -16.01 12.02
N SER A 492 1.19 -17.13 11.77
CA SER A 492 1.30 -17.81 10.47
C SER A 492 0.14 -17.35 9.58
N GLY A 493 0.45 -16.56 8.55
CA GLY A 493 -0.50 -16.30 7.46
C GLY A 493 -0.44 -17.43 6.44
N PHE A 494 -1.49 -18.24 6.36
CA PHE A 494 -1.59 -19.31 5.34
C PHE A 494 -2.46 -18.83 4.17
N PHE A 495 -1.97 -19.06 2.95
CA PHE A 495 -2.79 -18.94 1.74
C PHE A 495 -3.82 -20.08 1.71
N PRO A 496 -5.06 -19.83 1.26
CA PRO A 496 -5.95 -20.92 0.88
C PRO A 496 -5.45 -21.57 -0.43
N ILE A 497 -4.95 -22.79 -0.26
CA ILE A 497 -4.91 -23.95 -1.19
C ILE A 497 -4.55 -23.69 -2.65
N ILE A 498 -3.41 -24.26 -3.05
CA ILE A 498 -3.06 -24.62 -4.42
C ILE A 498 -4.05 -25.69 -4.88
N LEU A 499 -4.99 -25.32 -5.76
CA LEU A 499 -5.86 -26.19 -6.56
C LEU A 499 -6.11 -27.60 -5.97
N SER A 500 -7.16 -27.79 -5.17
CA SER A 500 -7.57 -29.14 -4.74
C SER A 500 -8.64 -29.70 -5.66
N ILE A 501 -8.30 -30.74 -6.42
CA ILE A 501 -9.23 -31.45 -7.30
C ILE A 501 -9.73 -32.71 -6.60
N LEU A 502 -11.01 -32.75 -6.21
CA LEU A 502 -11.70 -33.95 -5.75
C LEU A 502 -12.34 -34.70 -6.95
N LEU A 503 -11.56 -34.97 -8.00
CA LEU A 503 -11.98 -35.88 -9.06
C LEU A 503 -11.82 -37.31 -8.55
N GLN A 504 -12.80 -37.82 -7.82
CA GLN A 504 -13.03 -39.26 -7.81
C GLN A 504 -13.54 -39.63 -9.19
N LEU A 505 -12.63 -40.05 -10.08
CA LEU A 505 -13.02 -40.78 -11.28
C LEU A 505 -13.80 -42.01 -10.81
N PRO A 506 -15.06 -42.19 -11.23
CA PRO A 506 -15.70 -43.49 -11.09
C PRO A 506 -14.81 -44.46 -11.87
N THR A 507 -14.20 -45.43 -11.18
CA THR A 507 -13.64 -46.58 -11.86
C THR A 507 -14.78 -47.23 -12.65
N PRO A 508 -14.57 -47.55 -13.94
CA PRO A 508 -15.62 -48.18 -14.73
C PRO A 508 -16.01 -49.49 -14.03
N THR A 509 -17.22 -49.54 -13.49
CA THR A 509 -17.79 -50.76 -12.95
C THR A 509 -17.86 -51.77 -14.10
N PRO A 510 -17.36 -53.02 -13.94
CA PRO A 510 -17.47 -54.01 -15.01
C PRO A 510 -18.94 -54.33 -15.25
N SER A 511 -19.38 -54.06 -16.49
CA SER A 511 -20.57 -54.56 -17.18
C SER A 511 -21.71 -55.11 -16.30
N GLN A 512 -22.79 -54.32 -16.19
CA GLN A 512 -24.15 -54.88 -16.22
C GLN A 512 -24.81 -54.42 -17.52
N GLU A 513 -25.75 -55.23 -18.03
CA GLU A 513 -26.38 -55.11 -19.35
C GLU A 513 -26.76 -53.65 -19.72
N GLU A 514 -26.45 -53.27 -20.97
CA GLU A 514 -26.77 -51.96 -21.57
C GLU A 514 -28.27 -51.68 -21.42
N THR A 515 -28.64 -50.65 -20.64
CA THR A 515 -30.05 -50.30 -20.40
C THR A 515 -30.73 -49.86 -21.70
N GLU A 516 -32.06 -49.94 -21.78
CA GLU A 516 -32.80 -49.50 -22.99
C GLU A 516 -32.56 -48.02 -23.32
N GLU A 517 -32.33 -47.20 -22.30
CA GLU A 517 -31.93 -45.79 -22.44
C GLU A 517 -30.52 -45.66 -23.05
N GLU A 518 -29.59 -46.54 -22.70
CA GLU A 518 -28.24 -46.59 -23.28
C GLU A 518 -28.25 -47.04 -24.75
N LYS A 519 -29.16 -47.95 -25.13
CA LYS A 519 -29.36 -48.37 -26.52
C LYS A 519 -29.87 -47.24 -27.39
N GLN A 520 -30.91 -46.52 -26.93
CA GLN A 520 -31.43 -45.33 -27.63
C GLN A 520 -30.36 -44.23 -27.73
N PHE A 521 -29.57 -44.06 -26.67
CA PHE A 521 -28.48 -43.08 -26.65
C PHE A 521 -27.33 -43.45 -27.61
N ARG A 522 -27.07 -44.74 -27.79
CA ARG A 522 -26.11 -45.25 -28.78
C ARG A 522 -26.58 -45.07 -30.22
N GLU A 523 -27.88 -45.20 -30.47
CA GLU A 523 -28.48 -44.89 -31.77
C GLU A 523 -28.38 -43.39 -32.08
N LEU A 524 -28.62 -42.53 -31.10
CA LEU A 524 -28.44 -41.07 -31.25
C LEU A 524 -26.98 -40.70 -31.51
N PHE A 525 -26.03 -41.31 -30.79
CA PHE A 525 -24.60 -41.12 -31.04
C PHE A 525 -24.19 -41.56 -32.45
N LYS A 526 -24.72 -42.69 -32.95
CA LYS A 526 -24.49 -43.15 -34.33
C LYS A 526 -25.06 -42.17 -35.37
N GLN A 527 -26.18 -41.51 -35.08
CA GLN A 527 -26.76 -40.48 -35.95
C GLN A 527 -25.92 -39.20 -35.98
N ILE A 528 -25.37 -38.77 -34.84
CA ILE A 528 -24.64 -37.49 -34.72
C ILE A 528 -23.18 -37.62 -35.13
N ALA A 529 -22.50 -38.71 -34.76
CA ALA A 529 -21.06 -38.90 -34.99
C ALA A 529 -20.72 -39.63 -36.32
N GLY A 530 -21.72 -40.21 -36.99
CA GLY A 530 -21.55 -41.07 -38.17
C GLY A 530 -20.95 -42.45 -37.85
N GLU A 531 -20.81 -43.32 -38.85
CA GLU A 531 -20.21 -44.65 -38.68
C GLU A 531 -18.77 -44.56 -38.14
N VAL A 532 -18.60 -44.97 -36.88
CA VAL A 532 -17.32 -45.05 -36.17
C VAL A 532 -16.44 -46.12 -36.82
N ARG A 533 -15.41 -45.71 -37.57
CA ARG A 533 -14.26 -46.56 -37.92
C ARG A 533 -13.12 -46.24 -36.97
N SER A 534 -12.70 -47.25 -36.23
CA SER A 534 -11.55 -47.22 -35.32
C SER A 534 -10.26 -46.96 -36.07
N SER A 535 -9.55 -45.91 -35.68
CA SER A 535 -8.10 -45.74 -35.65
C SER A 535 -7.80 -44.24 -35.51
N GLY A 536 -6.87 -43.88 -34.63
CA GLY A 536 -5.89 -42.79 -34.74
C GLY A 536 -6.26 -41.34 -35.11
N ASN A 537 -7.53 -40.99 -35.36
CA ASN A 537 -7.84 -39.78 -36.16
C ASN A 537 -8.52 -38.64 -35.38
N GLY A 538 -8.53 -38.66 -34.04
CA GLY A 538 -9.22 -37.63 -33.25
C GLY A 538 -10.75 -37.72 -33.27
N LYS A 539 -11.31 -38.93 -33.42
CA LYS A 539 -12.76 -39.19 -33.28
C LYS A 539 -13.04 -39.87 -31.94
N LEU A 540 -14.05 -39.39 -31.20
CA LEU A 540 -14.49 -39.92 -29.90
C LEU A 540 -15.02 -41.35 -30.03
N GLU A 541 -14.56 -42.26 -29.16
CA GLU A 541 -15.17 -43.58 -29.02
C GLU A 541 -16.49 -43.52 -28.23
N PHE A 542 -17.41 -44.47 -28.42
CA PHE A 542 -18.71 -44.47 -27.73
C PHE A 542 -18.58 -44.47 -26.20
N ASN A 543 -17.59 -45.18 -25.65
CA ASN A 543 -17.35 -45.20 -24.20
C ASN A 543 -16.82 -43.84 -23.71
N GLU A 544 -15.95 -43.18 -24.48
CA GLU A 544 -15.47 -41.83 -24.17
C GLU A 544 -16.61 -40.80 -24.25
N PHE A 545 -17.50 -40.95 -25.25
CA PHE A 545 -18.67 -40.10 -25.42
C PHE A 545 -19.68 -40.29 -24.29
N LYS A 546 -19.91 -41.52 -23.82
CA LYS A 546 -20.78 -41.80 -22.68
C LYS A 546 -20.28 -41.09 -21.41
N ILE A 547 -18.98 -41.21 -21.12
CA ILE A 547 -18.36 -40.52 -19.97
C ILE A 547 -18.49 -39.00 -20.11
N PHE A 548 -18.23 -38.46 -21.30
CA PHE A 548 -18.37 -37.02 -21.56
C PHE A 548 -19.82 -36.56 -21.41
N TRP A 549 -20.79 -37.33 -21.89
CA TRP A 549 -22.21 -36.99 -21.81
C TRP A 549 -22.75 -36.97 -20.39
N ASP A 550 -22.34 -37.92 -19.55
CA ASP A 550 -22.74 -37.94 -18.14
C ASP A 550 -22.16 -36.73 -17.38
N LYS A 551 -20.93 -36.31 -17.71
CA LYS A 551 -20.34 -35.06 -17.22
C LYS A 551 -21.10 -33.84 -17.72
N LEU A 552 -21.44 -33.81 -19.01
CA LEU A 552 -22.18 -32.71 -19.61
C LEU A 552 -23.56 -32.55 -18.95
N LYS A 553 -24.30 -33.65 -18.72
CA LYS A 553 -25.56 -33.64 -17.96
C LYS A 553 -25.39 -33.06 -16.56
N LYS A 554 -24.32 -33.46 -15.85
CA LYS A 554 -24.01 -32.91 -14.52
C LYS A 554 -23.76 -31.40 -14.60
N TRP A 555 -22.97 -30.95 -15.56
CA TRP A 555 -22.66 -29.52 -15.74
C TRP A 555 -23.89 -28.70 -16.16
N ILE A 556 -24.75 -29.23 -17.03
CA ILE A 556 -26.06 -28.65 -17.37
C ILE A 556 -26.91 -28.51 -16.10
N GLY A 557 -27.02 -29.58 -15.30
CA GLY A 557 -27.78 -29.55 -14.05
C GLY A 557 -27.24 -28.53 -13.04
N ILE A 558 -25.91 -28.34 -12.99
CA ILE A 558 -25.29 -27.28 -12.19
C ILE A 558 -25.67 -25.91 -12.72
N PHE A 559 -25.51 -25.65 -14.03
CA PHE A 559 -25.84 -24.33 -14.60
C PHE A 559 -27.30 -23.96 -14.35
N LEU A 560 -28.24 -24.87 -14.63
CA LEU A 560 -29.67 -24.65 -14.40
C LEU A 560 -30.04 -24.43 -12.93
N HIS A 561 -29.22 -24.93 -11.99
CA HIS A 561 -29.42 -24.66 -10.57
C HIS A 561 -29.12 -23.20 -10.22
N PHE A 562 -28.10 -22.61 -10.87
CA PHE A 562 -27.69 -21.22 -10.65
C PHE A 562 -28.48 -20.23 -11.55
N ASP A 563 -28.94 -20.64 -12.72
CA ASP A 563 -29.87 -19.90 -13.59
C ASP A 563 -31.34 -20.07 -13.11
N SER A 564 -31.60 -19.68 -11.86
CA SER A 564 -32.92 -19.86 -11.22
C SER A 564 -34.04 -19.04 -11.89
N ASP A 565 -33.70 -17.94 -12.57
CA ASP A 565 -34.63 -17.08 -13.28
C ASP A 565 -34.81 -17.46 -14.76
N GLN A 566 -34.12 -18.51 -15.23
CA GLN A 566 -34.15 -18.99 -16.62
C GLN A 566 -33.77 -17.90 -17.62
N SER A 567 -32.88 -17.00 -17.20
CA SER A 567 -32.32 -15.96 -18.05
C SER A 567 -31.43 -16.53 -19.17
N GLY A 568 -30.97 -17.78 -19.01
CA GLY A 568 -29.94 -18.39 -19.86
C GLY A 568 -28.52 -17.96 -19.48
N THR A 569 -28.38 -17.25 -18.35
CA THR A 569 -27.12 -16.69 -17.88
C THR A 569 -26.94 -16.89 -16.38
N MET A 570 -25.69 -16.93 -15.93
CA MET A 570 -25.35 -17.02 -14.51
C MET A 570 -24.45 -15.85 -14.12
N SER A 571 -24.67 -15.30 -12.92
CA SER A 571 -23.80 -14.23 -12.40
C SER A 571 -22.38 -14.74 -12.15
N SER A 572 -21.38 -13.96 -12.55
CA SER A 572 -19.98 -14.32 -12.32
C SER A 572 -19.62 -14.45 -10.83
N TYR A 573 -20.39 -13.84 -9.92
CA TYR A 573 -20.23 -13.99 -8.46
C TYR A 573 -20.62 -15.39 -7.95
N GLU A 574 -21.45 -16.11 -8.70
CA GLU A 574 -21.91 -17.47 -8.38
C GLU A 574 -20.96 -18.54 -8.94
N LEU A 575 -20.11 -18.15 -9.90
CA LEU A 575 -19.17 -19.03 -10.59
C LEU A 575 -18.29 -19.84 -9.62
N ARG A 576 -17.85 -19.26 -8.49
CA ARG A 576 -17.06 -20.00 -7.49
C ARG A 576 -17.83 -21.23 -6.98
N THR A 577 -19.11 -21.06 -6.64
CA THR A 577 -19.95 -22.12 -6.10
C THR A 577 -20.28 -23.13 -7.20
N ALA A 578 -20.55 -22.67 -8.42
CA ALA A 578 -20.78 -23.53 -9.58
C ALA A 578 -19.55 -24.40 -9.90
N LEU A 579 -18.35 -23.83 -9.89
CA LEU A 579 -17.09 -24.55 -10.07
C LEU A 579 -16.86 -25.56 -8.93
N LYS A 580 -17.12 -25.19 -7.68
CA LYS A 580 -17.04 -26.11 -6.53
C LYS A 580 -17.99 -27.29 -6.70
N ALA A 581 -19.24 -27.06 -7.12
CA ALA A 581 -20.22 -28.11 -7.42
C ALA A 581 -19.78 -29.00 -8.60
N ALA A 582 -19.06 -28.43 -9.57
CA ALA A 582 -18.46 -29.17 -10.67
C ALA A 582 -17.20 -29.98 -10.26
N GLY A 583 -16.63 -29.72 -9.08
CA GLY A 583 -15.46 -30.42 -8.53
C GLY A 583 -14.15 -29.64 -8.62
N PHE A 584 -14.20 -28.36 -8.98
CA PHE A 584 -13.05 -27.47 -9.11
C PHE A 584 -12.98 -26.48 -7.94
N GLN A 585 -11.89 -26.50 -7.17
CA GLN A 585 -11.61 -25.52 -6.13
C GLN A 585 -10.44 -24.64 -6.55
N LEU A 586 -10.75 -23.42 -6.97
CA LEU A 586 -9.78 -22.45 -7.51
C LEU A 586 -9.45 -21.36 -6.49
N ASN A 587 -8.21 -20.86 -6.54
CA ASN A 587 -7.82 -19.64 -5.83
C ASN A 587 -8.43 -18.38 -6.48
N ASN A 588 -8.32 -17.24 -5.80
CA ASN A 588 -8.91 -15.97 -6.28
C ASN A 588 -8.34 -15.54 -7.64
N TYR A 589 -7.03 -15.71 -7.84
CA TYR A 589 -6.36 -15.28 -9.07
C TYR A 589 -6.90 -16.02 -10.31
N LEU A 590 -6.99 -17.35 -10.26
CA LEU A 590 -7.54 -18.14 -11.35
C LEU A 590 -9.04 -17.83 -11.58
N LEU A 591 -9.80 -17.64 -10.50
CA LEU A 591 -11.21 -17.28 -10.62
C LEU A 591 -11.38 -15.93 -11.33
N GLN A 592 -10.56 -14.93 -10.99
CA GLN A 592 -10.57 -13.62 -11.64
C GLN A 592 -10.26 -13.72 -13.13
N LEU A 593 -9.24 -14.49 -13.52
CA LEU A 593 -8.90 -14.71 -14.93
C LEU A 593 -10.04 -15.40 -15.70
N ILE A 594 -10.77 -16.32 -15.07
CA ILE A 594 -11.92 -16.96 -15.68
C ILE A 594 -13.05 -15.95 -15.88
N VAL A 595 -13.38 -15.15 -14.86
CA VAL A 595 -14.41 -14.11 -14.98
C VAL A 595 -14.03 -13.15 -16.12
N LEU A 596 -12.82 -12.59 -16.11
CA LEU A 596 -12.34 -11.69 -17.17
C LEU A 596 -12.38 -12.28 -18.59
N ARG A 597 -12.31 -13.61 -18.72
CA ARG A 597 -12.27 -14.28 -20.03
C ARG A 597 -13.65 -14.70 -20.54
N TYR A 598 -14.56 -15.10 -19.64
CA TYR A 598 -15.81 -15.79 -19.99
C TYR A 598 -17.06 -15.02 -19.58
N SER A 599 -16.97 -13.93 -18.82
CA SER A 599 -18.12 -13.08 -18.54
C SER A 599 -18.27 -11.98 -19.59
N ASP A 600 -19.52 -11.57 -19.83
CA ASP A 600 -19.86 -10.42 -20.67
C ASP A 600 -19.61 -9.06 -19.96
N GLU A 601 -20.00 -7.96 -20.61
CA GLU A 601 -19.89 -6.60 -20.05
C GLU A 601 -20.78 -6.36 -18.82
N HIS A 602 -21.76 -7.23 -18.59
CA HIS A 602 -22.68 -7.23 -17.45
C HIS A 602 -22.28 -8.25 -16.37
N TYR A 603 -21.10 -8.87 -16.51
CA TYR A 603 -20.58 -9.89 -15.61
C TYR A 603 -21.51 -11.11 -15.49
N GLN A 604 -22.20 -11.42 -16.58
CA GLN A 604 -22.99 -12.63 -16.77
C GLN A 604 -22.19 -13.63 -17.60
N ILE A 605 -22.41 -14.91 -17.33
CA ILE A 605 -21.76 -16.02 -18.03
C ILE A 605 -22.86 -16.82 -18.71
N GLU A 606 -22.81 -16.87 -20.04
CA GLU A 606 -23.71 -17.70 -20.84
C GLU A 606 -23.38 -19.19 -20.67
N PHE A 607 -24.35 -20.05 -20.95
CA PHE A 607 -24.18 -21.50 -20.84
C PHE A 607 -23.00 -22.04 -21.66
N ASP A 608 -22.83 -21.55 -22.89
CA ASP A 608 -21.75 -21.99 -23.79
C ASP A 608 -20.36 -21.62 -23.23
N ASP A 609 -20.23 -20.43 -22.65
CA ASP A 609 -18.99 -19.97 -22.02
C ASP A 609 -18.67 -20.73 -20.73
N PHE A 610 -19.69 -21.03 -19.91
CA PHE A 610 -19.53 -21.87 -18.73
C PHE A 610 -19.04 -23.28 -19.09
N LEU A 611 -19.62 -23.88 -20.14
CA LEU A 611 -19.22 -25.19 -20.62
C LEU A 611 -17.79 -25.19 -21.19
N ASN A 612 -17.46 -24.19 -22.01
CA ASN A 612 -16.11 -24.02 -22.55
C ASN A 612 -15.05 -23.83 -21.46
N CYS A 613 -15.39 -23.10 -20.40
CA CYS A 613 -14.53 -22.94 -19.23
C CYS A 613 -14.24 -24.27 -18.54
N LEU A 614 -15.27 -25.07 -18.24
CA LEU A 614 -15.11 -26.37 -17.58
C LEU A 614 -14.29 -27.36 -18.41
N ILE A 615 -14.55 -27.43 -19.72
CA ILE A 615 -13.78 -28.29 -20.64
C ILE A 615 -12.30 -27.87 -20.66
N ARG A 616 -12.01 -26.57 -20.69
CA ARG A 616 -10.63 -26.07 -20.69
C ARG A 616 -9.93 -26.31 -19.36
N LEU A 617 -10.62 -26.12 -18.24
CA LEU A 617 -10.09 -26.45 -16.92
C LEU A 617 -9.79 -27.93 -16.80
N GLU A 618 -10.69 -28.80 -17.24
CA GLU A 618 -10.48 -30.25 -17.24
C GLU A 618 -9.29 -30.66 -18.11
N ASN A 619 -9.20 -30.12 -19.33
CA ASN A 619 -8.07 -30.39 -20.23
C ASN A 619 -6.75 -29.91 -19.62
N ALA A 620 -6.71 -28.71 -19.04
CA ALA A 620 -5.53 -28.21 -18.35
C ALA A 620 -5.13 -29.11 -17.18
N CYS A 621 -6.09 -29.59 -16.39
CA CYS A 621 -5.80 -30.52 -15.28
C CYS A 621 -5.30 -31.88 -15.77
N ARG A 622 -5.79 -32.35 -16.92
CA ARG A 622 -5.39 -33.62 -17.54
C ARG A 622 -3.98 -33.56 -18.12
N GLU A 623 -3.62 -32.46 -18.79
CA GLU A 623 -2.30 -32.25 -19.38
C GLU A 623 -1.24 -31.94 -18.30
N TYR A 624 -1.63 -31.34 -17.18
CA TYR A 624 -0.74 -30.95 -16.09
C TYR A 624 -1.11 -31.61 -14.74
N PRO A 625 -1.04 -32.95 -14.61
CA PRO A 625 -1.47 -33.66 -13.41
C PRO A 625 -0.63 -33.36 -12.16
N PHE A 626 0.57 -32.78 -12.30
CA PHE A 626 1.44 -32.36 -11.19
C PHE A 626 0.99 -31.08 -10.47
N LEU A 627 -0.04 -30.39 -10.98
CA LEU A 627 -0.73 -29.31 -10.24
C LEU A 627 -1.42 -29.82 -8.94
N ASN A 628 -1.49 -31.15 -8.74
CA ASN A 628 -2.01 -31.81 -7.54
C ASN A 628 -0.96 -32.07 -6.43
N LEU A 629 0.32 -31.70 -6.62
CA LEU A 629 1.37 -31.97 -5.63
C LEU A 629 1.86 -30.67 -5.00
N GLU A 630 1.97 -30.66 -3.66
CA GLU A 630 2.41 -29.55 -2.79
C GLU A 630 3.86 -29.03 -3.05
N ILE A 631 4.44 -29.25 -4.22
CA ILE A 631 5.84 -28.93 -4.51
C ILE A 631 5.92 -28.18 -5.83
N ASN A 632 6.31 -26.90 -5.76
CA ASN A 632 6.73 -26.04 -6.87
C ASN A 632 7.37 -26.82 -8.03
N PRO A 633 6.81 -26.72 -9.26
CA PRO A 633 7.63 -26.92 -10.45
C PRO A 633 7.44 -25.76 -11.42
N ILE A 634 8.52 -25.01 -11.65
CA ILE A 634 8.65 -24.12 -12.80
C ILE A 634 8.59 -25.00 -14.06
N ILE A 635 7.63 -24.74 -14.94
CA ILE A 635 7.53 -25.40 -16.25
C ILE A 635 8.43 -24.65 -17.23
N ILE A 636 9.50 -25.30 -17.70
CA ILE A 636 10.27 -24.83 -18.85
C ILE A 636 9.66 -25.45 -20.10
N LEU A 637 8.90 -24.67 -20.85
CA LEU A 637 8.43 -25.07 -22.18
C LEU A 637 9.59 -24.87 -23.17
N SER A 638 10.09 -25.96 -23.77
CA SER A 638 10.99 -25.87 -24.92
C SER A 638 10.19 -25.51 -26.16
N SER A 639 10.52 -24.40 -26.81
CA SER A 639 9.97 -24.03 -28.12
C SER A 639 10.42 -25.05 -29.18
N HIS A 640 9.47 -25.79 -29.73
CA HIS A 640 9.61 -26.53 -30.99
C HIS A 640 8.83 -25.84 -32.10
#